data_AF-A0A336MJB6-F1
#
_entry.id   AF-A0A336MJB6-F1
#
_cell.length_a   1.000
_cell.length_b   1.000
_cell.length_c   1.000
_cell.angle_alpha   90.00
_cell.angle_beta   90.00
_cell.angle_gamma   90.00
#
_symmetry.space_group_name_H-M   'P 1'
#
loop_
_entity.id
_entity.type
_entity.pdbx_description
1 polymer ?
#
loop_
_entity_poly.entity_id
_entity_poly.type
_entity_poly.pdbx_seq_one_letter_code
_entity_poly.pdbx_strand_id
1 'polypeptide(L)'
;MATVLPSFLTKEYLQNILQKYENDKTVQIQEFHCSPAVAAGNNYASMLLRVKIKYTKSGYNLEKSIIVKSAVADSEMAKSIEEYGIYQREISMYDKILPKFHKLIESIDDNEKLFSPVIHVDSKTSTLIFEDLKKTGFTIADRLNGVDQNHVNLVIQKIAKFHACSMVLMESSSEEFREFAKAPFDDSGSSLQFFDGMTEACIEKMKTWSGYEKYIEKIEKMKKWLPRETIKIYEDVSKQPIKVLSHGDLWINNMMFKYNEDGSPNDLLDFQISYVGAAVNDLMYFTLTSTNDEIKLNKLSDVFLQYYENLVECLTKLKYKGKLPTLYELHCQYYEKRYFEYNKDPKIDVLNFTIEPAVPPGNNYASLLLRLHIKCTKTNRRNNIFMKRIIVKTILSDPNTAKTISDTNVYVKELLMYDTILPKCQKLLHSVDDSDSFFYPAIHVDFKNKTIIFNDLTTEGYRIADRIAGLDQNHIELVINKIAKFHACSMVLMEQSNDFYPKLTDSIIKDDEIGHTFFKKMFKSCIEEIREWVQYEKYLIKLEKIYELLLKQGEETYMTSKFTSNVILHGDLWTSNIMFTYDNSNTVPENAILIDYQIVCYGPPVLDIIQFFMTSTKLKYNKFLDVLKLYHSELLKSLKKMKYQSIRPTLFNLYCQYNEKRFFEIFNIIVLYPIMVNIQTKDADISNVIGENENASKFRSQMFKNQKVSDKLKELLPIWDSLGLLDPMH
;
A
#
# COMPACT_ATOMS: atom_id res chain seq x y z
N MET A 1 -30.48 34.88 -12.87
CA MET A 1 -31.36 35.60 -11.93
C MET A 1 -30.58 36.76 -11.35
N ALA A 2 -31.17 37.96 -11.22
CA ALA A 2 -30.52 39.05 -10.51
C ALA A 2 -30.28 38.62 -9.06
N THR A 3 -29.03 38.68 -8.59
CA THR A 3 -28.68 38.28 -7.23
C THR A 3 -29.35 39.25 -6.25
N VAL A 4 -30.39 38.79 -5.55
CA VAL A 4 -31.05 39.57 -4.51
C VAL A 4 -30.05 39.73 -3.36
N LEU A 5 -29.70 40.96 -3.04
CA LEU A 5 -28.82 41.29 -1.93
C LEU A 5 -29.48 40.92 -0.60
N PRO A 6 -28.77 40.28 0.35
CA PRO A 6 -29.32 40.02 1.67
C PRO A 6 -29.66 41.32 2.39
N SER A 7 -30.82 41.35 3.03
CA SER A 7 -31.30 42.53 3.77
C SER A 7 -30.38 42.94 4.92
N PHE A 8 -29.63 42.01 5.50
CA PHE A 8 -28.70 42.28 6.60
C PHE A 8 -27.40 42.97 6.13
N LEU A 9 -27.05 42.90 4.84
CA LEU A 9 -25.79 43.42 4.30
C LEU A 9 -25.89 44.92 4.06
N THR A 10 -25.92 45.71 5.14
CA THR A 10 -26.02 47.17 5.09
C THR A 10 -24.66 47.87 5.22
N LYS A 11 -24.65 49.17 4.95
CA LYS A 11 -23.49 50.03 5.16
C LYS A 11 -23.05 50.04 6.63
N GLU A 12 -23.98 50.12 7.58
CA GLU A 12 -23.64 50.09 9.02
C GLU A 12 -23.04 48.74 9.42
N TYR A 13 -23.61 47.64 8.92
CA TYR A 13 -23.11 46.29 9.18
C TYR A 13 -21.64 46.14 8.75
N LEU A 14 -21.34 46.48 7.49
CA LEU A 14 -19.98 46.44 6.95
C LEU A 14 -19.02 47.39 7.68
N GLN A 15 -19.48 48.59 8.06
CA GLN A 15 -18.64 49.57 8.76
C GLN A 15 -18.23 49.06 10.14
N ASN A 16 -19.18 48.50 10.90
CA ASN A 16 -18.89 47.92 12.22
C ASN A 16 -17.86 46.78 12.14
N ILE A 17 -17.92 45.98 11.07
CA ILE A 17 -16.97 44.90 10.82
C ILE A 17 -15.59 45.47 10.49
N LEU A 18 -15.51 46.42 9.56
CA LEU A 18 -14.23 47.04 9.19
C LEU A 18 -13.60 47.81 10.36
N GLN A 19 -14.38 48.51 11.18
CA GLN A 19 -13.85 49.19 12.38
C GLN A 19 -13.18 48.21 13.34
N LYS A 20 -13.77 47.02 13.54
CA LYS A 20 -13.19 45.96 14.36
C LYS A 20 -11.94 45.36 13.71
N TYR A 21 -12.02 45.04 12.42
CA TYR A 21 -10.92 44.42 11.68
C TYR A 21 -9.68 45.32 11.60
N GLU A 22 -9.89 46.61 11.32
CA GLU A 22 -8.83 47.62 11.23
C GLU A 22 -8.36 48.10 12.60
N ASN A 23 -9.04 47.69 13.67
CA ASN A 23 -8.90 48.19 15.03
C ASN A 23 -8.92 49.74 15.10
N ASP A 24 -9.83 50.37 14.35
CA ASP A 24 -9.90 51.82 14.18
C ASP A 24 -11.36 52.29 14.05
N LYS A 25 -11.84 53.06 15.04
CA LYS A 25 -13.20 53.60 15.06
C LYS A 25 -13.41 54.78 14.11
N THR A 26 -12.36 55.36 13.54
CA THR A 26 -12.46 56.43 12.54
C THR A 26 -12.85 55.91 11.16
N VAL A 27 -12.91 54.58 10.98
CA VAL A 27 -13.33 53.97 9.71
C VAL A 27 -14.77 54.36 9.38
N GLN A 28 -14.96 55.03 8.24
CA GLN A 28 -16.27 55.35 7.69
C GLN A 28 -16.40 54.85 6.26
N ILE A 29 -17.40 54.03 5.99
CA ILE A 29 -17.69 53.60 4.63
C ILE A 29 -18.27 54.79 3.86
N GLN A 30 -17.80 55.03 2.65
CA GLN A 30 -18.40 56.01 1.73
C GLN A 30 -19.46 55.31 0.89
N GLU A 31 -19.03 54.28 0.16
CA GLU A 31 -19.85 53.47 -0.73
C GLU A 31 -19.38 52.01 -0.74
N PHE A 32 -20.28 51.09 -1.06
CA PHE A 32 -19.93 49.71 -1.36
C PHE A 32 -20.72 49.19 -2.56
N HIS A 33 -20.11 48.29 -3.31
CA HIS A 33 -20.72 47.65 -4.47
C HIS A 33 -20.58 46.13 -4.35
N CYS A 34 -21.68 45.41 -4.59
CA CYS A 34 -21.74 43.97 -4.54
C CYS A 34 -21.89 43.36 -5.93
N SER A 35 -21.14 42.31 -6.20
CA SER A 35 -21.29 41.49 -7.41
C SER A 35 -21.09 40.01 -7.08
N PRO A 36 -21.57 39.07 -7.93
CA PRO A 36 -21.27 37.66 -7.74
C PRO A 36 -19.76 37.39 -7.70
N ALA A 37 -19.30 36.59 -6.73
CA ALA A 37 -17.87 36.31 -6.57
C ALA A 37 -17.35 35.30 -7.61
N VAL A 38 -18.22 34.39 -8.05
CA VAL A 38 -17.95 33.29 -9.00
C VAL A 38 -19.00 33.25 -10.10
N ALA A 39 -18.66 32.66 -11.25
CA ALA A 39 -19.62 32.43 -12.33
C ALA A 39 -20.68 31.40 -11.93
N ALA A 40 -21.86 31.48 -12.55
CA ALA A 40 -22.96 30.54 -12.31
C ALA A 40 -22.49 29.08 -12.49
N GLY A 41 -22.87 28.20 -11.55
CA GLY A 41 -22.49 26.77 -11.56
C GLY A 41 -21.17 26.44 -10.86
N ASN A 42 -20.49 27.40 -10.21
CA ASN A 42 -19.28 27.14 -9.41
C ASN A 42 -19.51 27.20 -7.89
N ASN A 43 -20.74 27.48 -7.44
CA ASN A 43 -21.14 27.39 -6.05
C ASN A 43 -22.62 27.03 -5.97
N TYR A 44 -22.92 25.85 -5.41
CA TYR A 44 -24.27 25.28 -5.37
C TYR A 44 -24.93 25.42 -3.99
N ALA A 45 -24.13 25.48 -2.92
CA ALA A 45 -24.60 25.40 -1.55
C ALA A 45 -24.63 26.75 -0.81
N SER A 46 -24.03 27.81 -1.34
CA SER A 46 -24.01 29.12 -0.68
C SER A 46 -24.10 30.28 -1.67
N MET A 47 -24.51 31.44 -1.18
CA MET A 47 -24.39 32.68 -1.91
C MET A 47 -23.00 33.28 -1.63
N LEU A 48 -22.25 33.57 -2.70
CA LEU A 48 -20.91 34.14 -2.62
C LEU A 48 -20.86 35.49 -3.34
N LEU A 49 -20.74 36.57 -2.56
CA LEU A 49 -20.70 37.95 -3.05
C LEU A 49 -19.30 38.52 -2.90
N ARG A 50 -18.81 39.19 -3.93
CA ARG A 50 -17.66 40.09 -3.85
C ARG A 50 -18.16 41.48 -3.52
N VAL A 51 -17.69 42.04 -2.42
CA VAL A 51 -18.05 43.39 -1.98
C VAL A 51 -16.82 44.28 -2.07
N LYS A 52 -16.89 45.29 -2.94
CA LYS A 52 -15.89 46.36 -3.03
C LYS A 52 -16.33 47.50 -2.13
N ILE A 53 -15.49 47.90 -1.19
CA ILE A 53 -15.78 48.92 -0.19
C ILE A 53 -14.79 50.06 -0.36
N LYS A 54 -15.30 51.28 -0.53
CA LYS A 54 -14.53 52.50 -0.37
C LYS A 54 -14.81 53.11 1.00
N TYR A 55 -13.77 53.38 1.75
CA TYR A 55 -13.88 53.88 3.12
C TYR A 55 -12.77 54.88 3.44
N THR A 56 -13.02 55.75 4.41
CA THR A 56 -11.99 56.60 5.00
C THR A 56 -11.46 55.98 6.28
N LYS A 57 -10.16 56.10 6.52
CA LYS A 57 -9.50 55.74 7.78
C LYS A 57 -8.53 56.86 8.17
N SER A 58 -8.74 57.48 9.33
CA SER A 58 -7.91 58.61 9.79
C SER A 58 -7.71 59.72 8.73
N GLY A 59 -8.74 60.00 7.93
CA GLY A 59 -8.70 61.01 6.85
C GLY A 59 -8.19 60.52 5.48
N TYR A 60 -7.67 59.30 5.37
CA TYR A 60 -7.21 58.72 4.10
C TYR A 60 -8.31 57.90 3.43
N ASN A 61 -8.49 58.07 2.11
CA ASN A 61 -9.40 57.25 1.31
C ASN A 61 -8.71 55.92 0.94
N LEU A 62 -9.39 54.81 1.23
CA LEU A 62 -8.92 53.44 1.01
C LEU A 62 -9.99 52.62 0.29
N GLU A 63 -9.56 51.57 -0.40
CA GLU A 63 -10.43 50.58 -1.02
C GLU A 63 -10.07 49.18 -0.53
N LYS A 64 -11.07 48.34 -0.28
CA LYS A 64 -10.90 46.93 0.08
C LYS A 64 -11.91 46.07 -0.67
N SER A 65 -11.47 44.89 -1.10
CA SER A 65 -12.32 43.86 -1.70
C SER A 65 -12.44 42.70 -0.72
N ILE A 66 -13.67 42.34 -0.36
CA ILE A 66 -13.97 41.22 0.54
C ILE A 66 -14.91 40.23 -0.13
N ILE A 67 -14.90 38.98 0.33
CA ILE A 67 -15.85 37.95 -0.08
C ILE A 67 -16.81 37.69 1.07
N VAL A 68 -18.10 37.77 0.81
CA VAL A 68 -19.18 37.45 1.75
C VAL A 68 -19.80 36.13 1.31
N LYS A 69 -19.68 35.11 2.15
CA LYS A 69 -20.30 33.79 1.99
C LYS A 69 -21.45 33.68 2.99
N SER A 70 -22.66 33.41 2.51
CA SER A 70 -23.85 33.33 3.34
C SER A 70 -24.80 32.24 2.84
N ALA A 71 -25.66 31.74 3.73
CA ALA A 71 -26.74 30.84 3.36
C ALA A 71 -27.64 31.44 2.26
N VAL A 72 -28.13 30.59 1.36
CA VAL A 72 -29.04 31.01 0.28
C VAL A 72 -30.44 31.20 0.85
N ALA A 73 -31.13 32.27 0.47
CA ALA A 73 -32.53 32.47 0.82
C ALA A 73 -33.44 31.55 -0.02
N ASP A 74 -34.28 30.76 0.68
CA ASP A 74 -35.50 30.13 0.18
C ASP A 74 -35.37 29.24 -1.08
N SER A 75 -34.77 28.05 -0.92
CA SER A 75 -34.82 26.96 -1.92
C SER A 75 -34.95 25.59 -1.23
N GLU A 76 -35.45 24.56 -1.93
CA GLU A 76 -35.49 23.18 -1.39
C GLU A 76 -34.08 22.65 -1.04
N MET A 77 -33.07 23.07 -1.80
CA MET A 77 -31.67 22.77 -1.52
C MET A 77 -31.20 23.45 -0.22
N ALA A 78 -31.60 24.70 0.05
CA ALA A 78 -31.27 25.39 1.30
C ALA A 78 -31.88 24.70 2.53
N LYS A 79 -33.12 24.20 2.44
CA LYS A 79 -33.77 23.43 3.51
C LYS A 79 -33.00 22.13 3.82
N SER A 80 -32.57 21.42 2.78
CA SER A 80 -31.75 20.22 2.94
C SER A 80 -30.40 20.54 3.60
N ILE A 81 -29.70 21.59 3.14
CA ILE A 81 -28.41 22.03 3.70
C ILE A 81 -28.54 22.43 5.18
N GLU A 82 -29.65 23.06 5.56
CA GLU A 82 -29.98 23.40 6.95
C GLU A 82 -30.24 22.15 7.80
N GLU A 83 -30.98 21.16 7.30
CA GLU A 83 -31.24 19.88 7.98
C GLU A 83 -29.96 19.07 8.28
N TYR A 84 -28.95 19.16 7.42
CA TYR A 84 -27.64 18.52 7.63
C TYR A 84 -26.67 19.35 8.49
N GLY A 85 -27.04 20.60 8.81
CA GLY A 85 -26.28 21.49 9.68
C GLY A 85 -24.96 22.00 9.07
N ILE A 86 -24.88 22.07 7.74
CA ILE A 86 -23.63 22.37 7.01
C ILE A 86 -23.10 23.76 7.36
N TYR A 87 -23.96 24.79 7.35
CA TYR A 87 -23.55 26.16 7.67
C TYR A 87 -23.08 26.31 9.11
N GLN A 88 -23.74 25.65 10.08
CA GLN A 88 -23.35 25.72 11.48
C GLN A 88 -21.98 25.06 11.73
N ARG A 89 -21.66 23.99 11.01
CA ARG A 89 -20.33 23.35 11.06
C ARG A 89 -19.27 24.27 10.47
N GLU A 90 -19.53 24.84 9.30
CA GLU A 90 -18.60 25.77 8.65
C GLU A 90 -18.31 27.00 9.53
N ILE A 91 -19.36 27.60 10.13
CA ILE A 91 -19.20 28.67 11.11
C ILE A 91 -18.32 28.24 12.29
N SER A 92 -18.57 27.06 12.84
CA SER A 92 -17.80 26.57 14.00
C SER A 92 -16.35 26.22 13.64
N MET A 93 -16.09 25.78 12.41
CA MET A 93 -14.72 25.61 11.90
C MET A 93 -13.94 26.93 11.98
N TYR A 94 -14.47 28.00 11.38
CA TYR A 94 -13.78 29.28 11.33
C TYR A 94 -13.74 30.03 12.67
N ASP A 95 -14.79 29.91 13.49
CA ASP A 95 -14.88 30.62 14.78
C ASP A 95 -14.06 29.95 15.88
N LYS A 96 -14.06 28.61 15.94
CA LYS A 96 -13.55 27.85 17.10
C LYS A 96 -12.37 26.95 16.79
N ILE A 97 -12.46 26.13 15.73
CA ILE A 97 -11.51 25.03 15.49
C ILE A 97 -10.24 25.50 14.78
N LEU A 98 -10.38 26.17 13.64
CA LEU A 98 -9.27 26.64 12.82
C LEU A 98 -8.33 27.61 13.56
N PRO A 99 -8.82 28.56 14.39
CA PRO A 99 -7.94 29.37 15.23
C PRO A 99 -7.08 28.56 16.21
N LYS A 100 -7.58 27.43 16.71
CA LYS A 100 -6.81 26.53 17.59
C LYS A 100 -5.78 25.72 16.78
N PHE A 101 -6.14 25.28 15.58
CA PHE A 101 -5.18 24.63 14.68
C PHE A 101 -4.02 25.57 14.34
N HIS A 102 -4.32 26.84 14.04
CA HIS A 102 -3.28 27.84 13.78
C HIS A 102 -2.31 27.99 14.97
N LYS A 103 -2.83 28.11 16.20
CA LYS A 103 -2.01 28.18 17.41
C LYS A 103 -1.15 26.92 17.64
N LEU A 104 -1.67 25.73 17.31
CA LEU A 104 -0.90 24.49 17.40
C LEU A 104 0.27 24.49 16.40
N ILE A 105 0.02 24.90 15.16
CA ILE A 105 1.04 25.01 14.11
C ILE A 105 2.10 26.06 14.48
N GLU A 106 1.69 27.25 14.97
CA GLU A 106 2.62 28.27 15.47
C GLU A 106 3.48 27.75 16.64
N SER A 107 2.93 26.89 17.51
CA SER A 107 3.65 26.36 18.67
C SER A 107 4.83 25.43 18.34
N ILE A 108 4.96 25.01 17.08
CA ILE A 108 6.06 24.20 16.56
C ILE A 108 6.94 24.98 15.58
N ASP A 109 6.91 26.31 15.66
CA ASP A 109 7.65 27.25 14.80
C ASP A 109 7.35 27.09 13.30
N ASP A 110 6.15 26.58 12.98
CA ASP A 110 5.64 26.46 11.63
C ASP A 110 4.65 27.59 11.36
N ASN A 111 4.90 28.40 10.33
CA ASN A 111 4.08 29.56 9.97
C ASN A 111 3.13 29.28 8.80
N GLU A 112 2.95 28.01 8.43
CA GLU A 112 2.09 27.60 7.32
C GLU A 112 0.62 28.01 7.55
N LYS A 113 0.02 28.64 6.54
CA LYS A 113 -1.41 28.98 6.58
C LYS A 113 -2.22 27.84 6.00
N LEU A 114 -2.99 27.15 6.87
CA LEU A 114 -3.82 26.02 6.46
C LEU A 114 -5.15 26.42 5.82
N PHE A 115 -5.64 27.65 6.07
CA PHE A 115 -6.98 28.09 5.68
C PHE A 115 -7.03 29.58 5.35
N SER A 116 -8.07 29.99 4.62
CA SER A 116 -8.28 31.39 4.23
C SER A 116 -8.50 32.30 5.46
N PRO A 117 -7.86 33.48 5.52
CA PRO A 117 -8.10 34.45 6.59
C PRO A 117 -9.56 34.92 6.62
N VAL A 118 -10.21 34.73 7.75
CA VAL A 118 -11.55 35.27 8.03
C VAL A 118 -11.43 36.65 8.65
N ILE A 119 -12.15 37.61 8.07
CA ILE A 119 -12.34 38.97 8.58
C ILE A 119 -13.41 38.97 9.67
N HIS A 120 -14.51 38.23 9.45
CA HIS A 120 -15.62 38.19 10.39
C HIS A 120 -16.45 36.90 10.27
N VAL A 121 -16.91 36.40 11.41
CA VAL A 121 -17.90 35.33 11.52
C VAL A 121 -19.16 35.91 12.17
N ASP A 122 -20.30 35.80 11.50
CA ASP A 122 -21.62 36.09 12.07
C ASP A 122 -22.46 34.81 12.12
N SER A 123 -22.55 34.23 13.31
CA SER A 123 -23.33 33.01 13.56
C SER A 123 -24.84 33.24 13.50
N LYS A 124 -25.33 34.47 13.68
CA LYS A 124 -26.78 34.77 13.63
C LYS A 124 -27.32 34.74 12.21
N THR A 125 -26.53 35.20 11.25
CA THR A 125 -26.90 35.24 9.83
C THR A 125 -26.24 34.12 9.02
N SER A 126 -25.51 33.20 9.68
CA SER A 126 -24.71 32.15 9.02
C SER A 126 -23.83 32.74 7.91
N THR A 127 -23.08 33.78 8.25
CA THR A 127 -22.26 34.56 7.31
C THR A 127 -20.79 34.53 7.68
N LEU A 128 -19.95 34.28 6.68
CA LEU A 128 -18.50 34.38 6.75
C LEU A 128 -18.01 35.48 5.81
N ILE A 129 -17.10 36.31 6.30
CA ILE A 129 -16.46 37.37 5.51
C ILE A 129 -14.97 37.09 5.43
N PHE A 130 -14.45 36.99 4.21
CA PHE A 130 -13.06 36.69 3.90
C PHE A 130 -12.39 37.85 3.15
N GLU A 131 -11.05 37.86 3.16
CA GLU A 131 -10.29 38.64 2.19
C GLU A 131 -10.49 38.11 0.76
N ASP A 132 -10.50 38.99 -0.24
CA ASP A 132 -10.59 38.58 -1.65
C ASP A 132 -9.23 38.06 -2.16
N LEU A 133 -8.99 36.77 -1.95
CA LEU A 133 -7.71 36.11 -2.28
C LEU A 133 -7.28 36.27 -3.75
N LYS A 134 -8.22 36.46 -4.69
CA LYS A 134 -7.89 36.76 -6.09
C LYS A 134 -7.05 38.04 -6.24
N LYS A 135 -7.21 39.01 -5.34
CA LYS A 135 -6.39 40.24 -5.33
C LYS A 135 -4.97 40.01 -4.84
N THR A 136 -4.70 38.87 -4.20
CA THR A 136 -3.38 38.49 -3.67
C THR A 136 -2.65 37.46 -4.54
N GLY A 137 -3.20 37.16 -5.72
CA GLY A 137 -2.59 36.29 -6.73
C GLY A 137 -3.05 34.83 -6.69
N PHE A 138 -4.02 34.48 -5.84
CA PHE A 138 -4.57 33.14 -5.78
C PHE A 138 -5.59 32.88 -6.90
N THR A 139 -5.55 31.69 -7.50
CA THR A 139 -6.44 31.22 -8.55
C THR A 139 -6.93 29.80 -8.24
N ILE A 140 -7.98 29.34 -8.93
CA ILE A 140 -8.44 27.95 -8.83
C ILE A 140 -7.80 27.19 -10.00
N ALA A 141 -7.26 26.00 -9.72
CA ALA A 141 -6.66 25.15 -10.75
C ALA A 141 -7.72 24.55 -11.69
N ASP A 142 -7.30 24.15 -12.88
CA ASP A 142 -8.21 23.60 -13.90
C ASP A 142 -8.69 22.20 -13.53
N ARG A 143 -9.96 22.11 -13.10
CA ARG A 143 -10.60 20.85 -12.71
C ARG A 143 -10.75 19.82 -13.82
N LEU A 144 -10.67 20.21 -15.10
CA LEU A 144 -10.80 19.27 -16.21
C LEU A 144 -9.49 18.52 -16.48
N ASN A 145 -8.36 19.21 -16.33
CA ASN A 145 -7.03 18.61 -16.46
C ASN A 145 -6.58 17.93 -15.14
N GLY A 146 -7.10 18.40 -14.01
CA GLY A 146 -6.66 17.97 -12.70
C GLY A 146 -5.28 18.53 -12.34
N VAL A 147 -4.88 18.35 -11.09
CA VAL A 147 -3.60 18.85 -10.59
C VAL A 147 -2.45 17.86 -10.80
N ASP A 148 -1.24 18.40 -10.91
CA ASP A 148 0.01 17.64 -11.04
C ASP A 148 0.60 17.20 -9.68
N GLN A 149 1.75 16.53 -9.71
CA GLN A 149 2.40 16.01 -8.51
C GLN A 149 2.83 17.11 -7.52
N ASN A 150 3.20 18.31 -7.99
CA ASN A 150 3.62 19.39 -7.09
C ASN A 150 2.45 19.90 -6.27
N HIS A 151 1.27 20.03 -6.90
CA HIS A 151 0.04 20.38 -6.19
C HIS A 151 -0.38 19.28 -5.23
N VAL A 152 -0.30 18.00 -5.65
CA VAL A 152 -0.60 16.87 -4.77
C VAL A 152 0.27 16.90 -3.53
N ASN A 153 1.58 17.10 -3.68
CA ASN A 153 2.51 17.14 -2.56
C ASN A 153 2.12 18.20 -1.52
N LEU A 154 1.72 19.39 -1.97
CA LEU A 154 1.30 20.49 -1.10
C LEU A 154 -0.02 20.20 -0.40
N VAL A 155 -1.05 19.77 -1.14
CA VAL A 155 -2.37 19.46 -0.58
C VAL A 155 -2.26 18.33 0.45
N ILE A 156 -1.48 17.29 0.14
CA ILE A 156 -1.25 16.15 1.03
C ILE A 156 -0.49 16.56 2.29
N GLN A 157 0.50 17.43 2.18
CA GLN A 157 1.18 18.01 3.34
C GLN A 157 0.20 18.82 4.22
N LYS A 158 -0.65 19.65 3.63
CA LYS A 158 -1.61 20.48 4.38
C LYS A 158 -2.69 19.66 5.06
N ILE A 159 -3.28 18.69 4.36
CA ILE A 159 -4.31 17.84 4.96
C ILE A 159 -3.72 16.95 6.07
N ALA A 160 -2.45 16.52 5.95
CA ALA A 160 -1.75 15.82 7.02
C ALA A 160 -1.58 16.68 8.28
N LYS A 161 -1.15 17.94 8.13
CA LYS A 161 -1.07 18.91 9.25
C LYS A 161 -2.44 19.18 9.86
N PHE A 162 -3.47 19.37 9.04
CA PHE A 162 -4.85 19.55 9.47
C PHE A 162 -5.35 18.35 10.30
N HIS A 163 -5.14 17.12 9.79
CA HIS A 163 -5.47 15.89 10.49
C HIS A 163 -4.68 15.75 11.81
N ALA A 164 -3.37 16.06 11.83
CA ALA A 164 -2.56 16.03 13.05
C ALA A 164 -3.10 16.97 14.14
N CYS A 165 -3.42 18.23 13.78
CA CYS A 165 -4.01 19.19 14.70
C CYS A 165 -5.35 18.69 15.27
N SER A 166 -6.17 18.06 14.42
CA SER A 166 -7.45 17.49 14.84
C SER A 166 -7.28 16.38 15.87
N MET A 167 -6.28 15.51 15.70
CA MET A 167 -6.01 14.42 16.63
C MET A 167 -5.56 14.94 17.99
N VAL A 168 -4.67 15.94 18.01
CA VAL A 168 -4.19 16.59 19.24
C VAL A 168 -5.34 17.29 19.99
N LEU A 169 -6.22 17.99 19.27
CA LEU A 169 -7.38 18.63 19.92
C LEU A 169 -8.44 17.63 20.37
N MET A 170 -8.71 16.57 19.61
CA MET A 170 -9.66 15.54 20.03
C MET A 170 -9.19 14.78 21.28
N GLU A 171 -7.88 14.58 21.44
CA GLU A 171 -7.28 14.00 22.65
C GLU A 171 -7.51 14.87 23.89
N SER A 172 -7.42 16.20 23.74
CA SER A 172 -7.52 17.14 24.87
C SER A 172 -8.95 17.64 25.14
N SER A 173 -9.79 17.73 24.11
CA SER A 173 -11.11 18.39 24.14
C SER A 173 -12.14 17.72 23.22
N SER A 174 -12.38 16.41 23.39
CA SER A 174 -13.34 15.65 22.55
C SER A 174 -14.76 16.22 22.48
N GLU A 175 -15.20 16.97 23.50
CA GLU A 175 -16.52 17.61 23.56
C GLU A 175 -16.75 18.62 22.43
N GLU A 176 -15.70 19.34 22.03
CA GLU A 176 -15.77 20.36 20.98
C GLU A 176 -16.07 19.76 19.61
N PHE A 177 -15.87 18.45 19.46
CA PHE A 177 -16.07 17.73 18.20
C PHE A 177 -17.47 17.11 18.08
N ARG A 178 -18.34 17.26 19.09
CA ARG A 178 -19.70 16.68 19.07
C ARG A 178 -20.55 17.17 17.89
N GLU A 179 -20.42 18.45 17.53
CA GLU A 179 -21.14 19.03 16.39
C GLU A 179 -20.67 18.48 15.02
N PHE A 180 -19.50 17.85 14.99
CA PHE A 180 -18.91 17.20 13.81
C PHE A 180 -19.13 15.68 13.80
N ALA A 181 -19.83 15.11 14.78
CA ALA A 181 -20.03 13.66 14.88
C ALA A 181 -21.03 13.11 13.84
N LYS A 182 -21.93 13.95 13.30
CA LYS A 182 -22.90 13.53 12.29
C LYS A 182 -22.23 13.46 10.92
N ALA A 183 -22.38 12.33 10.23
CA ALA A 183 -21.88 12.14 8.86
C ALA A 183 -22.51 13.17 7.88
N PRO A 184 -21.83 13.47 6.75
CA PRO A 184 -22.39 14.33 5.70
C PRO A 184 -23.59 13.69 4.99
N PHE A 185 -23.65 12.35 4.96
CA PHE A 185 -24.73 11.57 4.37
C PHE A 185 -25.24 10.55 5.39
N ASP A 186 -26.54 10.30 5.40
CA ASP A 186 -27.20 9.35 6.29
C ASP A 186 -28.20 8.47 5.51
N ASP A 187 -28.86 7.54 6.21
CA ASP A 187 -29.84 6.61 5.61
C ASP A 187 -31.22 7.23 5.35
N SER A 188 -31.32 8.56 5.37
CA SER A 188 -32.54 9.28 5.06
C SER A 188 -32.95 9.14 3.59
N GLY A 189 -34.24 9.33 3.33
CA GLY A 189 -34.80 9.28 1.97
C GLY A 189 -34.16 10.29 1.01
N SER A 190 -33.73 11.46 1.48
CA SER A 190 -33.12 12.50 0.63
C SER A 190 -31.72 12.12 0.16
N SER A 191 -30.87 11.59 1.06
CA SER A 191 -29.53 11.08 0.70
C SER A 191 -29.62 9.91 -0.29
N LEU A 192 -30.53 8.96 -0.05
CA LEU A 192 -30.75 7.83 -0.96
C LEU A 192 -31.23 8.28 -2.35
N GLN A 193 -32.19 9.20 -2.41
CA GLN A 193 -32.70 9.76 -3.67
C GLN A 193 -31.63 10.50 -4.45
N PHE A 194 -30.74 11.25 -3.78
CA PHE A 194 -29.63 11.94 -4.42
C PHE A 194 -28.69 10.95 -5.13
N PHE A 195 -28.23 9.91 -4.44
CA PHE A 195 -27.35 8.90 -5.04
C PHE A 195 -28.05 8.10 -6.15
N ASP A 196 -29.32 7.75 -5.97
CA ASP A 196 -30.12 7.07 -6.99
C ASP A 196 -30.25 7.92 -8.26
N GLY A 197 -30.60 9.20 -8.13
CA GLY A 197 -30.74 10.12 -9.26
C GLY A 197 -29.43 10.35 -10.01
N MET A 198 -28.31 10.48 -9.30
CA MET A 198 -26.98 10.60 -9.93
C MET A 198 -26.59 9.32 -10.68
N THR A 199 -26.90 8.15 -10.11
CA THR A 199 -26.64 6.86 -10.75
C THR A 199 -27.50 6.67 -12.00
N GLU A 200 -28.79 7.05 -11.95
CA GLU A 200 -29.68 7.04 -13.12
C GLU A 200 -29.17 7.95 -14.23
N ALA A 201 -28.80 9.19 -13.92
CA ALA A 201 -28.26 10.12 -14.90
C ALA A 201 -26.99 9.58 -15.58
N CYS A 202 -26.14 8.88 -14.81
CA CYS A 202 -24.96 8.21 -15.34
C CYS A 202 -25.35 7.07 -16.31
N ILE A 203 -26.27 6.20 -15.92
CA ILE A 203 -26.78 5.10 -16.76
C ILE A 203 -27.38 5.65 -18.07
N GLU A 204 -28.25 6.65 -18.00
CA GLU A 204 -28.86 7.27 -19.17
C GLU A 204 -27.83 7.87 -20.11
N LYS A 205 -26.77 8.49 -19.57
CA LYS A 205 -25.67 8.98 -20.39
C LYS A 205 -24.90 7.83 -21.03
N MET A 206 -24.61 6.77 -20.29
CA MET A 206 -23.87 5.60 -20.80
C MET A 206 -24.61 4.86 -21.91
N LYS A 207 -25.95 4.85 -21.90
CA LYS A 207 -26.76 4.29 -23.00
C LYS A 207 -26.50 4.97 -24.35
N THR A 208 -25.95 6.19 -24.35
CA THR A 208 -25.54 6.89 -25.58
C THR A 208 -24.16 6.47 -26.09
N TRP A 209 -23.41 5.63 -25.35
CA TRP A 209 -22.06 5.20 -25.70
C TRP A 209 -22.06 3.80 -26.31
N SER A 210 -21.58 3.68 -27.55
CA SER A 210 -21.46 2.39 -28.24
C SER A 210 -20.46 1.45 -27.54
N GLY A 211 -20.86 0.20 -27.28
CA GLY A 211 -19.98 -0.83 -26.68
C GLY A 211 -19.93 -0.85 -25.15
N TYR A 212 -20.80 -0.08 -24.48
CA TYR A 212 -20.86 0.03 -23.02
C TYR A 212 -21.98 -0.80 -22.37
N GLU A 213 -22.71 -1.62 -23.14
CA GLU A 213 -23.89 -2.38 -22.70
C GLU A 213 -23.58 -3.26 -21.49
N LYS A 214 -22.42 -3.94 -21.50
CA LYS A 214 -21.96 -4.79 -20.40
C LYS A 214 -21.67 -4.02 -19.09
N TYR A 215 -21.38 -2.73 -19.17
CA TYR A 215 -21.12 -1.89 -18.00
C TYR A 215 -22.41 -1.28 -17.47
N ILE A 216 -23.32 -0.90 -18.36
CA ILE A 216 -24.67 -0.45 -18.00
C ILE A 216 -25.38 -1.53 -17.17
N GLU A 217 -25.36 -2.78 -17.64
CA GLU A 217 -25.98 -3.91 -16.91
C GLU A 217 -25.36 -4.09 -15.50
N LYS A 218 -24.06 -3.82 -15.35
CA LYS A 218 -23.39 -3.88 -14.05
C LYS A 218 -23.83 -2.74 -13.13
N ILE A 219 -23.85 -1.50 -13.63
CA ILE A 219 -24.21 -0.32 -12.82
C ILE A 219 -25.70 -0.35 -12.43
N GLU A 220 -26.58 -0.85 -13.31
CA GLU A 220 -28.00 -1.08 -12.98
C GLU A 220 -28.17 -2.09 -11.83
N LYS A 221 -27.33 -3.13 -11.79
CA LYS A 221 -27.29 -4.06 -10.65
C LYS A 221 -26.72 -3.39 -9.39
N MET A 222 -25.73 -2.52 -9.54
CA MET A 222 -25.12 -1.76 -8.43
C MET A 222 -26.10 -0.81 -7.76
N LYS A 223 -26.95 -0.14 -8.55
CA LYS A 223 -27.93 0.85 -8.07
C LYS A 223 -28.75 0.37 -6.87
N LYS A 224 -29.06 -0.93 -6.79
CA LYS A 224 -29.86 -1.52 -5.70
C LYS A 224 -29.19 -1.45 -4.32
N TRP A 225 -27.87 -1.36 -4.27
CA TRP A 225 -27.10 -1.39 -3.02
C TRP A 225 -26.13 -0.21 -2.88
N LEU A 226 -25.71 0.41 -3.98
CA LEU A 226 -24.70 1.48 -4.01
C LEU A 226 -25.00 2.63 -3.04
N PRO A 227 -26.23 3.21 -2.98
CA PRO A 227 -26.50 4.30 -2.03
C PRO A 227 -26.22 3.92 -0.57
N ARG A 228 -26.63 2.71 -0.15
CA ARG A 228 -26.44 2.23 1.22
C ARG A 228 -24.97 1.94 1.53
N GLU A 229 -24.24 1.36 0.58
CA GLU A 229 -22.80 1.13 0.75
C GLU A 229 -22.03 2.46 0.81
N THR A 230 -22.43 3.48 0.05
CA THR A 230 -21.85 4.82 0.13
C THR A 230 -22.07 5.46 1.51
N ILE A 231 -23.25 5.30 2.11
CA ILE A 231 -23.54 5.83 3.45
C ILE A 231 -22.67 5.13 4.52
N LYS A 232 -22.50 3.81 4.42
CA LYS A 232 -21.65 3.03 5.34
C LYS A 232 -20.19 3.51 5.39
N ILE A 233 -19.67 4.15 4.34
CA ILE A 233 -18.32 4.74 4.32
C ILE A 233 -18.13 5.77 5.44
N TYR A 234 -19.23 6.40 5.87
CA TYR A 234 -19.27 7.43 6.90
C TYR A 234 -19.78 6.92 8.27
N GLU A 235 -20.19 5.66 8.37
CA GLU A 235 -20.70 5.05 9.60
C GLU A 235 -19.56 4.52 10.51
N ASP A 236 -19.85 4.40 11.81
CA ASP A 236 -18.98 3.84 12.88
C ASP A 236 -17.55 4.41 12.95
N VAL A 237 -17.46 5.72 13.18
CA VAL A 237 -16.19 6.44 13.37
C VAL A 237 -15.42 6.03 14.63
N SER A 238 -16.08 5.35 15.57
CA SER A 238 -15.51 4.99 16.87
C SER A 238 -14.40 3.95 16.77
N LYS A 239 -14.40 3.15 15.69
CA LYS A 239 -13.47 2.03 15.45
C LYS A 239 -12.40 2.32 14.41
N GLN A 240 -12.36 3.53 13.87
CA GLN A 240 -11.43 3.90 12.81
C GLN A 240 -9.99 3.96 13.36
N PRO A 241 -9.02 3.28 12.73
CA PRO A 241 -7.65 3.22 13.25
C PRO A 241 -6.95 4.58 13.19
N ILE A 242 -7.32 5.43 12.21
CA ILE A 242 -6.88 6.82 12.11
C ILE A 242 -8.13 7.70 12.07
N LYS A 243 -8.57 8.13 13.26
CA LYS A 243 -9.73 9.00 13.46
C LYS A 243 -9.28 10.46 13.47
N VAL A 244 -9.83 11.25 12.55
CA VAL A 244 -9.48 12.65 12.35
C VAL A 244 -10.75 13.49 12.21
N LEU A 245 -10.64 14.81 12.36
CA LEU A 245 -11.61 15.71 11.75
C LEU A 245 -11.28 15.74 10.25
N SER A 246 -12.15 15.17 9.44
CA SER A 246 -12.03 15.17 7.98
C SER A 246 -12.44 16.52 7.42
N HIS A 247 -11.77 16.97 6.36
CA HIS A 247 -12.20 18.12 5.57
C HIS A 247 -13.59 17.88 4.96
N GLY A 248 -13.80 16.68 4.42
CA GLY A 248 -15.07 16.13 3.97
C GLY A 248 -15.44 16.47 2.52
N ASP A 249 -14.95 17.58 2.00
CA ASP A 249 -15.08 17.98 0.58
C ASP A 249 -13.74 18.42 -0.02
N LEU A 250 -12.73 17.57 0.13
CA LEU A 250 -11.36 17.85 -0.31
C LEU A 250 -11.20 17.70 -1.84
N TRP A 251 -11.83 18.59 -2.60
CA TRP A 251 -11.71 18.67 -4.06
C TRP A 251 -11.14 20.02 -4.53
N ILE A 252 -10.63 20.05 -5.75
CA ILE A 252 -9.90 21.17 -6.36
C ILE A 252 -10.65 22.52 -6.32
N ASN A 253 -11.98 22.53 -6.32
CA ASN A 253 -12.75 23.78 -6.29
C ASN A 253 -12.80 24.41 -4.89
N ASN A 254 -12.49 23.65 -3.83
CA ASN A 254 -12.32 24.15 -2.47
C ASN A 254 -10.85 24.46 -2.15
N MET A 255 -10.02 24.60 -3.19
CA MET A 255 -8.60 24.93 -3.09
C MET A 255 -8.30 26.13 -3.96
N MET A 256 -7.52 27.07 -3.42
CA MET A 256 -6.96 28.16 -4.21
C MET A 256 -5.44 28.07 -4.17
N PHE A 257 -4.79 28.20 -5.33
CA PHE A 257 -3.34 28.13 -5.50
C PHE A 257 -2.77 29.50 -5.88
N LYS A 258 -1.64 29.85 -5.30
CA LYS A 258 -0.77 30.95 -5.73
C LYS A 258 0.54 30.35 -6.25
N TYR A 259 1.03 30.86 -7.37
CA TYR A 259 2.24 30.34 -8.01
C TYR A 259 3.42 31.28 -7.76
N ASN A 260 4.53 30.70 -7.32
CA ASN A 260 5.81 31.40 -7.22
C ASN A 260 6.41 31.62 -8.62
N GLU A 261 7.50 32.40 -8.72
CA GLU A 261 8.17 32.68 -10.00
C GLU A 261 8.70 31.41 -10.69
N ASP A 262 9.05 30.37 -9.91
CA ASP A 262 9.49 29.05 -10.39
C ASP A 262 8.32 28.12 -10.78
N GLY A 263 7.08 28.59 -10.65
CA GLY A 263 5.87 27.83 -10.92
C GLY A 263 5.42 26.91 -9.78
N SER A 264 6.10 26.89 -8.63
CA SER A 264 5.67 26.09 -7.47
C SER A 264 4.37 26.65 -6.86
N PRO A 265 3.38 25.79 -6.53
CA PRO A 265 2.12 26.25 -5.93
C PRO A 265 2.25 26.55 -4.43
N ASN A 266 1.29 27.32 -3.89
CA ASN A 266 0.96 27.44 -2.47
C ASN A 266 -0.56 27.52 -2.35
N ASP A 267 -1.18 26.71 -1.50
CA ASP A 267 -2.63 26.51 -1.48
C ASP A 267 -3.34 27.07 -0.24
N LEU A 268 -4.65 27.27 -0.33
CA LEU A 268 -5.54 27.55 0.80
C LEU A 268 -6.81 26.71 0.66
N LEU A 269 -7.22 26.05 1.73
CA LEU A 269 -8.38 25.16 1.79
C LEU A 269 -9.64 25.87 2.31
N ASP A 270 -10.83 25.42 1.88
CA ASP A 270 -12.16 25.89 2.29
C ASP A 270 -13.02 24.75 2.92
N PHE A 271 -13.51 24.93 4.15
CA PHE A 271 -14.00 23.85 5.02
C PHE A 271 -15.52 23.78 5.12
N GLN A 272 -16.19 23.18 4.13
CA GLN A 272 -17.65 23.22 4.04
C GLN A 272 -18.38 22.11 4.82
N ILE A 273 -17.95 20.84 4.72
CA ILE A 273 -18.68 19.69 5.28
C ILE A 273 -17.82 18.83 6.19
N SER A 274 -17.02 19.47 7.04
CA SER A 274 -16.16 18.75 7.98
C SER A 274 -16.96 17.85 8.93
N TYR A 275 -16.41 16.67 9.20
CA TYR A 275 -16.99 15.68 10.10
C TYR A 275 -15.86 14.83 10.72
N VAL A 276 -16.09 14.27 11.91
CA VAL A 276 -15.15 13.30 12.48
C VAL A 276 -15.26 12.03 11.67
N GLY A 277 -14.15 11.59 11.07
CA GLY A 277 -14.13 10.59 10.02
C GLY A 277 -12.84 9.78 9.95
N ALA A 278 -12.79 8.93 8.93
CA ALA A 278 -11.59 8.20 8.53
C ALA A 278 -10.70 9.11 7.67
N ALA A 279 -9.41 9.22 8.00
CA ALA A 279 -8.46 10.03 7.25
C ALA A 279 -8.40 9.68 5.76
N VAL A 280 -8.54 8.39 5.43
CA VAL A 280 -8.52 7.90 4.04
C VAL A 280 -9.62 8.49 3.15
N ASN A 281 -10.73 8.98 3.72
CA ASN A 281 -11.84 9.52 2.93
C ASN A 281 -11.42 10.78 2.17
N ASP A 282 -10.73 11.71 2.83
CA ASP A 282 -10.23 12.93 2.17
C ASP A 282 -9.19 12.60 1.10
N LEU A 283 -8.29 11.65 1.38
CA LEU A 283 -7.26 11.22 0.44
C LEU A 283 -7.88 10.63 -0.83
N MET A 284 -8.82 9.70 -0.66
CA MET A 284 -9.50 9.05 -1.78
C MET A 284 -10.34 10.05 -2.58
N TYR A 285 -11.07 10.93 -1.88
CA TYR A 285 -11.90 11.93 -2.54
C TYR A 285 -11.04 12.88 -3.38
N PHE A 286 -9.96 13.41 -2.81
CA PHE A 286 -9.03 14.27 -3.53
C PHE A 286 -8.38 13.57 -4.73
N THR A 287 -7.79 12.38 -4.51
CA THR A 287 -7.09 11.66 -5.58
C THR A 287 -8.03 11.29 -6.74
N LEU A 288 -9.27 10.89 -6.45
CA LEU A 288 -10.20 10.48 -7.50
C LEU A 288 -10.83 11.66 -8.26
N THR A 289 -11.04 12.79 -7.59
CA THR A 289 -11.77 13.94 -8.18
C THR A 289 -10.87 15.02 -8.75
N SER A 290 -9.64 15.15 -8.26
CA SER A 290 -8.87 16.40 -8.42
C SER A 290 -7.51 16.21 -9.07
N THR A 291 -6.93 15.01 -9.09
CA THR A 291 -5.62 14.78 -9.73
C THR A 291 -5.76 14.40 -11.19
N ASN A 292 -4.69 14.60 -11.95
CA ASN A 292 -4.60 14.06 -13.31
C ASN A 292 -4.71 12.52 -13.33
N ASP A 293 -4.96 11.96 -14.52
CA ASP A 293 -5.22 10.53 -14.69
C ASP A 293 -4.01 9.65 -14.38
N GLU A 294 -2.78 10.13 -14.61
CA GLU A 294 -1.56 9.40 -14.26
C GLU A 294 -1.50 9.11 -12.75
N ILE A 295 -1.71 10.15 -11.93
CA ILE A 295 -1.68 10.05 -10.47
C ILE A 295 -2.85 9.20 -9.96
N LYS A 296 -4.05 9.48 -10.46
CA LYS A 296 -5.30 8.79 -10.10
C LYS A 296 -5.26 7.28 -10.36
N LEU A 297 -4.56 6.88 -11.41
CA LEU A 297 -4.48 5.49 -11.82
C LEU A 297 -3.28 4.76 -11.22
N ASN A 298 -2.15 5.44 -11.01
CA ASN A 298 -0.88 4.76 -10.77
C ASN A 298 -0.14 5.18 -9.48
N LYS A 299 -0.51 6.27 -8.81
CA LYS A 299 0.27 6.85 -7.69
C LYS A 299 -0.47 6.94 -6.35
N LEU A 300 -1.55 6.17 -6.18
CA LEU A 300 -2.32 6.19 -4.93
C LEU A 300 -1.47 5.78 -3.70
N SER A 301 -0.58 4.80 -3.87
CA SER A 301 0.33 4.37 -2.80
C SER A 301 1.30 5.49 -2.38
N ASP A 302 1.78 6.28 -3.34
CA ASP A 302 2.69 7.39 -3.09
C ASP A 302 1.99 8.50 -2.29
N VAL A 303 0.71 8.77 -2.63
CA VAL A 303 -0.15 9.71 -1.89
C VAL A 303 -0.31 9.29 -0.43
N PHE A 304 -0.54 8.00 -0.16
CA PHE A 304 -0.72 7.50 1.20
C PHE A 304 0.58 7.56 2.02
N LEU A 305 1.70 7.22 1.39
CA LEU A 305 3.01 7.31 2.01
C LEU A 305 3.33 8.75 2.41
N GLN A 306 3.22 9.67 1.46
CA GLN A 306 3.48 11.08 1.72
C GLN A 306 2.56 11.64 2.82
N TYR A 307 1.27 11.29 2.80
CA TYR A 307 0.34 11.67 3.85
C TYR A 307 0.79 11.16 5.21
N TYR A 308 1.15 9.87 5.29
CA TYR A 308 1.60 9.22 6.52
C TYR A 308 2.85 9.89 7.10
N GLU A 309 3.87 10.15 6.28
CA GLU A 309 5.11 10.79 6.70
C GLU A 309 4.85 12.18 7.28
N ASN A 310 4.10 13.01 6.55
CA ASN A 310 3.75 14.36 7.01
C ASN A 310 2.89 14.33 8.28
N LEU A 311 1.98 13.36 8.40
CA LEU A 311 1.12 13.21 9.58
C LEU A 311 1.95 12.87 10.81
N VAL A 312 2.81 11.85 10.72
CA VAL A 312 3.66 11.40 11.84
C VAL A 312 4.68 12.47 12.22
N GLU A 313 5.30 13.13 11.24
CA GLU A 313 6.22 14.24 11.49
C GLU A 313 5.52 15.36 12.28
N CYS A 314 4.32 15.77 11.84
CA CYS A 314 3.56 16.82 12.49
C CYS A 314 3.10 16.42 13.90
N LEU A 315 2.56 15.21 14.08
CA LEU A 315 2.16 14.70 15.40
C LEU A 315 3.34 14.61 16.38
N THR A 316 4.52 14.24 15.89
CA THR A 316 5.75 14.17 16.69
C THR A 316 6.17 15.57 17.15
N LYS A 317 6.19 16.56 16.25
CA LYS A 317 6.48 17.97 16.59
C LYS A 317 5.48 18.52 17.60
N LEU A 318 4.18 18.21 17.43
CA LEU A 318 3.11 18.62 18.33
C LEU A 318 3.08 17.86 19.66
N LYS A 319 3.98 16.89 19.87
CA LYS A 319 4.07 16.07 21.09
C LYS A 319 2.75 15.38 21.43
N TYR A 320 2.08 14.85 20.40
CA TYR A 320 0.86 14.06 20.56
C TYR A 320 1.08 12.92 21.57
N LYS A 321 0.16 12.76 22.54
CA LYS A 321 0.34 11.78 23.63
C LYS A 321 -0.32 10.44 23.32
N GLY A 322 -1.24 10.41 22.35
CA GLY A 322 -1.82 9.18 21.84
C GLY A 322 -0.83 8.33 21.04
N LYS A 323 -1.27 7.14 20.65
CA LYS A 323 -0.50 6.26 19.77
C LYS A 323 -0.33 6.93 18.41
N LEU A 324 0.91 7.09 17.95
CA LEU A 324 1.19 7.53 16.58
C LEU A 324 0.60 6.52 15.58
N PRO A 325 -0.14 6.99 14.56
CA PRO A 325 -0.58 6.12 13.48
C PRO A 325 0.60 5.43 12.81
N THR A 326 0.32 4.28 12.23
CA THR A 326 1.24 3.54 11.35
C THR A 326 0.72 3.57 9.92
N LEU A 327 1.63 3.50 8.95
CA LEU A 327 1.26 3.34 7.53
C LEU A 327 0.41 2.07 7.32
N TYR A 328 0.70 1.03 8.10
CA TYR A 328 -0.10 -0.18 8.22
C TYR A 328 -1.57 0.15 8.56
N GLU A 329 -1.83 0.98 9.58
CA GLU A 329 -3.18 1.38 10.00
C GLU A 329 -3.91 2.19 8.92
N LEU A 330 -3.19 3.02 8.17
CA LEU A 330 -3.76 3.77 7.03
C LEU A 330 -4.20 2.83 5.89
N HIS A 331 -3.35 1.87 5.52
CA HIS A 331 -3.70 0.84 4.53
C HIS A 331 -4.85 -0.04 5.02
N CYS A 332 -4.87 -0.40 6.31
CA CYS A 332 -5.99 -1.10 6.91
C CYS A 332 -7.30 -0.33 6.73
N GLN A 333 -7.29 0.97 7.05
CA GLN A 333 -8.44 1.86 6.88
C GLN A 333 -8.92 1.93 5.41
N TYR A 334 -8.00 1.86 4.45
CA TYR A 334 -8.31 1.80 3.03
C TYR A 334 -8.96 0.47 2.61
N TYR A 335 -8.34 -0.67 2.96
CA TYR A 335 -8.82 -2.00 2.53
C TYR A 335 -10.12 -2.42 3.23
N GLU A 336 -10.32 -2.00 4.47
CA GLU A 336 -11.60 -2.09 5.18
C GLU A 336 -12.76 -1.62 4.31
N LYS A 337 -12.62 -0.43 3.71
CA LYS A 337 -13.67 0.19 2.90
C LYS A 337 -13.83 -0.50 1.55
N ARG A 338 -12.75 -1.07 1.02
CA ARG A 338 -12.71 -1.68 -0.32
C ARG A 338 -13.14 -3.15 -0.34
N TYR A 339 -13.08 -3.87 0.79
CA TYR A 339 -13.51 -5.27 0.84
C TYR A 339 -14.96 -5.48 0.35
N PHE A 340 -15.85 -4.50 0.58
CA PHE A 340 -17.21 -4.50 0.07
C PHE A 340 -17.29 -4.54 -1.47
N GLU A 341 -16.32 -3.94 -2.17
CA GLU A 341 -16.26 -3.96 -3.64
C GLU A 341 -15.81 -5.32 -4.20
N TYR A 342 -14.95 -6.04 -3.47
CA TYR A 342 -14.31 -7.26 -3.96
C TYR A 342 -15.09 -8.54 -3.64
N ASN A 343 -16.01 -8.51 -2.69
CA ASN A 343 -16.83 -9.68 -2.36
C ASN A 343 -18.00 -9.82 -3.35
N LYS A 344 -17.81 -10.68 -4.36
CA LYS A 344 -18.77 -10.92 -5.46
C LYS A 344 -20.00 -11.75 -5.06
N ASP A 345 -20.16 -12.15 -3.79
CA ASP A 345 -21.38 -12.85 -3.36
C ASP A 345 -22.43 -11.85 -2.86
N PRO A 346 -23.47 -11.53 -3.65
CA PRO A 346 -24.52 -10.60 -3.26
C PRO A 346 -25.36 -11.14 -2.08
N LYS A 347 -25.08 -12.37 -1.60
CA LYS A 347 -25.74 -12.98 -0.45
C LYS A 347 -24.98 -12.81 0.86
N ILE A 348 -23.86 -12.10 0.90
CA ILE A 348 -23.05 -11.92 2.11
C ILE A 348 -23.04 -10.44 2.51
N ASP A 349 -23.64 -10.11 3.66
CA ASP A 349 -23.47 -8.82 4.30
C ASP A 349 -22.28 -8.88 5.26
N VAL A 350 -21.39 -7.88 5.20
CA VAL A 350 -20.34 -7.70 6.20
C VAL A 350 -20.90 -6.90 7.37
N LEU A 351 -20.81 -7.46 8.57
CA LEU A 351 -21.28 -6.87 9.82
C LEU A 351 -20.19 -6.09 10.55
N ASN A 352 -18.95 -6.58 10.47
CA ASN A 352 -17.79 -5.99 11.12
C ASN A 352 -16.53 -6.54 10.46
N PHE A 353 -15.42 -5.81 10.57
CA PHE A 353 -14.11 -6.29 10.14
C PHE A 353 -13.07 -5.85 11.19
N THR A 354 -11.99 -6.61 11.35
CA THR A 354 -10.80 -6.20 12.11
C THR A 354 -9.56 -6.62 11.34
N ILE A 355 -8.47 -5.87 11.47
CA ILE A 355 -7.25 -6.08 10.70
C ILE A 355 -6.05 -6.17 11.64
N GLU A 356 -5.18 -7.15 11.43
CA GLU A 356 -3.95 -7.36 12.20
C GLU A 356 -2.80 -7.81 11.28
N PRO A 357 -1.52 -7.60 11.65
CA PRO A 357 -0.39 -8.11 10.87
C PRO A 357 -0.50 -9.63 10.72
N ALA A 358 -0.35 -10.15 9.51
CA ALA A 358 -0.45 -11.60 9.29
C ALA A 358 0.73 -12.37 9.89
N VAL A 359 1.90 -11.71 9.96
CA VAL A 359 3.14 -12.28 10.50
C VAL A 359 3.81 -11.29 11.47
N PRO A 360 4.67 -11.78 12.39
CA PRO A 360 5.45 -10.91 13.27
C PRO A 360 6.46 -10.04 12.49
N PRO A 361 6.87 -8.89 13.05
CA PRO A 361 7.93 -8.05 12.48
C PRO A 361 9.21 -8.86 12.14
N GLY A 362 9.84 -8.55 11.01
CA GLY A 362 11.07 -9.22 10.56
C GLY A 362 10.86 -10.54 9.80
N ASN A 363 9.61 -10.96 9.54
CA ASN A 363 9.34 -12.14 8.69
C ASN A 363 8.93 -11.79 7.25
N ASN A 364 8.64 -10.51 6.94
CA ASN A 364 8.36 -10.03 5.59
C ASN A 364 9.18 -8.78 5.29
N TYR A 365 10.16 -8.88 4.40
CA TYR A 365 11.08 -7.78 4.07
C TYR A 365 10.62 -6.93 2.87
N ALA A 366 9.79 -7.50 1.99
CA ALA A 366 9.42 -6.87 0.70
C ALA A 366 7.92 -6.58 0.54
N SER A 367 7.07 -7.00 1.48
CA SER A 367 5.62 -6.80 1.38
C SER A 367 4.91 -6.67 2.72
N LEU A 368 3.79 -5.95 2.70
CA LEU A 368 2.87 -5.81 3.80
C LEU A 368 1.84 -6.94 3.72
N LEU A 369 1.82 -7.84 4.70
CA LEU A 369 0.78 -8.88 4.80
C LEU A 369 -0.19 -8.54 5.94
N LEU A 370 -1.44 -8.26 5.59
CA LEU A 370 -2.54 -7.98 6.50
C LEU A 370 -3.42 -9.22 6.64
N ARG A 371 -3.78 -9.61 7.86
CA ARG A 371 -4.86 -10.56 8.12
C ARG A 371 -6.13 -9.79 8.45
N LEU A 372 -7.18 -10.02 7.68
CA LEU A 372 -8.49 -9.41 7.89
C LEU A 372 -9.43 -10.47 8.45
N HIS A 373 -10.03 -10.19 9.60
CA HIS A 373 -11.11 -10.97 10.20
C HIS A 373 -12.44 -10.30 9.92
N ILE A 374 -13.28 -10.94 9.13
CA ILE A 374 -14.49 -10.34 8.58
C ILE A 374 -15.69 -11.10 9.13
N LYS A 375 -16.52 -10.41 9.90
CA LYS A 375 -17.79 -10.93 10.40
C LYS A 375 -18.83 -10.74 9.32
N CYS A 376 -19.38 -11.83 8.83
CA CYS A 376 -20.33 -11.89 7.74
C CYS A 376 -21.69 -12.44 8.22
N THR A 377 -22.77 -12.10 7.53
CA THR A 377 -24.06 -12.80 7.61
C THR A 377 -24.58 -13.07 6.21
N LYS A 378 -25.36 -14.14 6.04
CA LYS A 378 -26.07 -14.35 4.76
C LYS A 378 -27.35 -13.52 4.72
N THR A 379 -27.56 -12.73 3.66
CA THR A 379 -28.83 -12.00 3.46
C THR A 379 -29.98 -13.02 3.45
N ASN A 380 -31.05 -12.72 4.19
CA ASN A 380 -32.25 -13.52 4.50
C ASN A 380 -32.26 -14.34 5.80
N ARG A 381 -31.19 -14.41 6.61
CA ARG A 381 -31.27 -14.93 7.99
C ARG A 381 -30.29 -14.22 8.91
N ARG A 382 -30.78 -13.26 9.72
CA ARG A 382 -30.02 -12.60 10.81
C ARG A 382 -29.35 -13.58 11.80
N ASN A 383 -29.68 -14.88 11.74
CA ASN A 383 -29.17 -15.91 12.64
C ASN A 383 -27.96 -16.71 12.09
N ASN A 384 -27.46 -16.43 10.88
CA ASN A 384 -26.29 -17.13 10.31
C ASN A 384 -25.07 -16.20 10.18
N ILE A 385 -24.54 -15.79 11.32
CA ILE A 385 -23.29 -15.03 11.42
C ILE A 385 -22.11 -16.01 11.31
N PHE A 386 -21.13 -15.71 10.46
CA PHE A 386 -19.89 -16.47 10.34
C PHE A 386 -18.68 -15.54 10.20
N MET A 387 -17.50 -16.03 10.53
CA MET A 387 -16.24 -15.29 10.35
C MET A 387 -15.52 -15.80 9.10
N LYS A 388 -15.06 -14.89 8.25
CA LYS A 388 -14.14 -15.16 7.15
C LYS A 388 -12.79 -14.53 7.46
N ARG A 389 -11.70 -15.28 7.28
CA ARG A 389 -10.33 -14.76 7.42
C ARG A 389 -9.66 -14.74 6.07
N ILE A 390 -9.09 -13.59 5.71
CA ILE A 390 -8.36 -13.42 4.45
C ILE A 390 -7.01 -12.76 4.71
N ILE A 391 -6.05 -13.02 3.83
CA ILE A 391 -4.75 -12.36 3.82
C ILE A 391 -4.70 -11.38 2.65
N VAL A 392 -4.30 -10.14 2.90
CA VAL A 392 -4.04 -9.13 1.87
C VAL A 392 -2.54 -8.89 1.84
N LYS A 393 -1.91 -9.21 0.73
CA LYS A 393 -0.49 -8.95 0.45
C LYS A 393 -0.40 -7.72 -0.46
N THR A 394 0.29 -6.67 -0.02
CA THR A 394 0.48 -5.41 -0.75
C THR A 394 1.90 -4.87 -0.55
N ILE A 395 2.27 -3.78 -1.22
CA ILE A 395 3.63 -3.22 -1.20
C ILE A 395 3.91 -2.49 0.11
N LEU A 396 5.10 -2.70 0.68
CA LEU A 396 5.65 -1.85 1.74
C LEU A 396 5.97 -0.47 1.16
N SER A 397 5.29 0.57 1.64
CA SER A 397 5.51 1.94 1.19
C SER A 397 6.69 2.60 1.90
N ASP A 398 7.73 1.87 2.33
CA ASP A 398 8.96 2.54 2.78
C ASP A 398 9.69 3.15 1.56
N PRO A 399 10.02 4.45 1.52
CA PRO A 399 10.59 5.10 0.34
C PRO A 399 11.90 4.44 -0.16
N ASN A 400 12.71 3.92 0.77
CA ASN A 400 13.98 3.28 0.45
C ASN A 400 13.78 1.87 -0.14
N THR A 401 12.74 1.16 0.29
CA THR A 401 12.41 -0.19 -0.20
C THR A 401 11.50 -0.15 -1.45
N ALA A 402 10.60 0.83 -1.55
CA ALA A 402 9.61 0.97 -2.63
C ALA A 402 10.24 1.35 -3.97
N LYS A 403 11.28 2.20 -3.96
CA LYS A 403 12.03 2.56 -5.19
C LYS A 403 12.74 1.33 -5.78
N THR A 404 13.38 0.53 -4.93
CA THR A 404 14.10 -0.72 -5.31
C THR A 404 13.17 -1.84 -5.78
N ILE A 405 12.02 -2.03 -5.12
CA ILE A 405 11.02 -3.02 -5.54
C ILE A 405 10.36 -2.62 -6.87
N SER A 406 10.25 -1.32 -7.14
CA SER A 406 9.77 -0.82 -8.44
C SER A 406 10.74 -1.14 -9.58
N ASP A 407 12.05 -1.04 -9.33
CA ASP A 407 13.09 -1.27 -10.35
C ASP A 407 13.32 -2.76 -10.66
N THR A 408 13.05 -3.66 -9.72
CA THR A 408 13.30 -5.12 -9.85
C THR A 408 12.12 -5.93 -10.44
N ASN A 409 10.99 -5.29 -10.74
CA ASN A 409 9.76 -5.90 -11.29
C ASN A 409 9.18 -7.08 -10.48
N VAL A 410 9.67 -7.31 -9.26
CA VAL A 410 9.35 -8.44 -8.36
C VAL A 410 7.85 -8.55 -8.12
N TYR A 411 7.19 -7.42 -7.92
CA TYR A 411 5.75 -7.41 -7.62
C TYR A 411 4.89 -7.77 -8.84
N VAL A 412 5.29 -7.35 -10.05
CA VAL A 412 4.58 -7.69 -11.29
C VAL A 412 4.69 -9.19 -11.58
N LYS A 413 5.85 -9.79 -11.26
CA LYS A 413 6.04 -11.24 -11.38
C LYS A 413 5.08 -12.01 -10.47
N GLU A 414 4.98 -11.63 -9.20
CA GLU A 414 4.07 -12.31 -8.26
C GLU A 414 2.60 -12.20 -8.71
N LEU A 415 2.18 -11.00 -9.14
CA LEU A 415 0.83 -10.77 -9.68
C LEU A 415 0.57 -11.67 -10.91
N LEU A 416 1.52 -11.73 -11.85
CA LEU A 416 1.42 -12.57 -13.04
C LEU A 416 1.34 -14.07 -12.70
N MET A 417 2.08 -14.50 -11.67
CA MET A 417 2.05 -15.89 -11.19
C MET A 417 0.65 -16.25 -10.70
N TYR A 418 0.06 -15.46 -9.81
CA TYR A 418 -1.25 -15.77 -9.23
C TYR A 418 -2.44 -15.53 -10.17
N ASP A 419 -2.35 -14.54 -11.06
CA ASP A 419 -3.43 -14.22 -12.01
C ASP A 419 -3.46 -15.20 -13.20
N THR A 420 -2.28 -15.55 -13.73
CA THR A 420 -2.18 -16.23 -15.02
C THR A 420 -1.45 -17.58 -14.96
N ILE A 421 -0.21 -17.64 -14.45
CA ILE A 421 0.65 -18.82 -14.64
C ILE A 421 0.22 -19.99 -13.74
N LEU A 422 0.07 -19.77 -12.44
CA LEU A 422 -0.34 -20.81 -11.48
C LEU A 422 -1.74 -21.37 -11.80
N PRO A 423 -2.76 -20.55 -12.16
CA PRO A 423 -4.04 -21.08 -12.64
C PRO A 423 -3.93 -21.94 -13.90
N LYS A 424 -3.02 -21.60 -14.84
CA LYS A 424 -2.75 -22.44 -16.01
C LYS A 424 -2.10 -23.77 -15.63
N CYS A 425 -1.15 -23.76 -14.69
CA CYS A 425 -0.58 -24.99 -14.16
C CYS A 425 -1.64 -25.87 -13.50
N GLN A 426 -2.55 -25.30 -12.70
CA GLN A 426 -3.64 -26.08 -12.08
C GLN A 426 -4.57 -26.70 -13.13
N LYS A 427 -4.93 -25.94 -14.17
CA LYS A 427 -5.74 -26.46 -15.29
C LYS A 427 -5.03 -27.60 -16.02
N LEU A 428 -3.71 -27.50 -16.18
CA LEU A 428 -2.91 -28.54 -16.82
C LEU A 428 -2.87 -29.82 -15.97
N LEU A 429 -2.69 -29.73 -14.66
CA LEU A 429 -2.78 -30.87 -13.74
C LEU A 429 -4.15 -31.54 -13.78
N HIS A 430 -5.24 -30.76 -13.73
CA HIS A 430 -6.60 -31.27 -13.85
C HIS A 430 -6.86 -31.96 -15.20
N SER A 431 -6.22 -31.50 -16.29
CA SER A 431 -6.39 -32.12 -17.61
C SER A 431 -5.83 -33.54 -17.71
N VAL A 432 -5.04 -33.96 -16.72
CA VAL A 432 -4.46 -35.31 -16.60
C VAL A 432 -4.90 -36.03 -15.32
N ASP A 433 -6.06 -35.63 -14.79
CA ASP A 433 -6.69 -36.20 -13.59
C ASP A 433 -5.79 -36.17 -12.34
N ASP A 434 -4.87 -35.19 -12.26
CA ASP A 434 -4.08 -34.92 -11.07
C ASP A 434 -4.75 -33.79 -10.28
N SER A 435 -5.47 -34.16 -9.22
CA SER A 435 -6.20 -33.21 -8.35
C SER A 435 -5.32 -32.49 -7.34
N ASP A 436 -4.02 -32.73 -7.38
CA ASP A 436 -3.08 -32.11 -6.46
C ASP A 436 -2.87 -30.63 -6.77
N SER A 437 -2.35 -29.88 -5.80
CA SER A 437 -1.94 -28.50 -5.98
C SER A 437 -0.67 -28.19 -5.20
N PHE A 438 0.17 -27.33 -5.78
CA PHE A 438 1.42 -26.87 -5.17
C PHE A 438 1.36 -25.40 -4.74
N PHE A 439 0.26 -24.69 -5.01
CA PHE A 439 0.04 -23.30 -4.60
C PHE A 439 -1.41 -23.16 -4.10
N TYR A 440 -1.71 -22.10 -3.37
CA TYR A 440 -3.09 -21.79 -3.01
C TYR A 440 -3.64 -20.65 -3.88
N PRO A 441 -4.84 -20.77 -4.47
CA PRO A 441 -5.38 -19.76 -5.37
C PRO A 441 -5.67 -18.43 -4.67
N ALA A 442 -5.33 -17.32 -5.35
CA ALA A 442 -5.76 -16.00 -4.93
C ALA A 442 -7.28 -15.83 -5.10
N ILE A 443 -7.92 -15.16 -4.14
CA ILE A 443 -9.29 -14.68 -4.25
C ILE A 443 -9.38 -13.59 -5.33
N HIS A 444 -8.41 -12.67 -5.31
CA HIS A 444 -8.33 -11.55 -6.25
C HIS A 444 -6.88 -11.10 -6.42
N VAL A 445 -6.56 -10.68 -7.65
CA VAL A 445 -5.29 -10.07 -8.02
C VAL A 445 -5.60 -8.69 -8.58
N ASP A 446 -5.11 -7.64 -7.93
CA ASP A 446 -5.32 -6.25 -8.31
C ASP A 446 -4.00 -5.65 -8.80
N PHE A 447 -3.85 -5.59 -10.12
CA PHE A 447 -2.67 -5.01 -10.76
C PHE A 447 -2.55 -3.50 -10.53
N LYS A 448 -3.68 -2.79 -10.38
CA LYS A 448 -3.69 -1.33 -10.23
C LYS A 448 -3.12 -0.94 -8.86
N ASN A 449 -3.63 -1.59 -7.81
CA ASN A 449 -3.20 -1.33 -6.44
C ASN A 449 -2.03 -2.21 -6.01
N LYS A 450 -1.47 -3.01 -6.93
CA LYS A 450 -0.39 -3.96 -6.65
C LYS A 450 -0.69 -4.75 -5.37
N THR A 451 -1.79 -5.50 -5.39
CA THR A 451 -2.32 -6.23 -4.22
C THR A 451 -2.81 -7.62 -4.60
N ILE A 452 -2.57 -8.61 -3.73
CA ILE A 452 -3.13 -9.96 -3.84
C ILE A 452 -3.93 -10.29 -2.59
N ILE A 453 -5.12 -10.86 -2.76
CA ILE A 453 -6.00 -11.27 -1.67
C ILE A 453 -6.09 -12.79 -1.66
N PHE A 454 -5.81 -13.43 -0.53
CA PHE A 454 -5.85 -14.88 -0.31
C PHE A 454 -6.85 -15.27 0.78
N ASN A 455 -7.28 -16.53 0.81
CA ASN A 455 -7.84 -17.08 2.04
C ASN A 455 -6.71 -17.26 3.07
N ASP A 456 -7.05 -17.15 4.36
CA ASP A 456 -6.09 -17.45 5.43
C ASP A 456 -5.93 -18.97 5.61
N LEU A 457 -4.83 -19.52 5.10
CA LEU A 457 -4.53 -20.95 5.13
C LEU A 457 -4.42 -21.54 6.54
N THR A 458 -4.18 -20.70 7.55
CA THR A 458 -4.17 -21.16 8.95
C THR A 458 -5.53 -21.67 9.39
N THR A 459 -6.62 -21.23 8.74
CA THR A 459 -7.98 -21.75 8.99
C THR A 459 -8.23 -23.14 8.40
N GLU A 460 -7.37 -23.59 7.48
CA GLU A 460 -7.39 -24.90 6.85
C GLU A 460 -6.34 -25.85 7.43
N GLY A 461 -5.72 -25.48 8.56
CA GLY A 461 -4.72 -26.31 9.26
C GLY A 461 -3.30 -26.22 8.71
N TYR A 462 -3.06 -25.37 7.70
CA TYR A 462 -1.71 -25.13 7.19
C TYR A 462 -0.89 -24.30 8.19
N ARG A 463 0.36 -24.70 8.41
CA ARG A 463 1.34 -23.97 9.24
C ARG A 463 2.76 -24.06 8.65
N ILE A 464 3.58 -23.06 8.94
CA ILE A 464 5.00 -23.06 8.58
C ILE A 464 5.75 -23.98 9.56
N ALA A 465 6.67 -24.80 9.06
CA ALA A 465 7.50 -25.67 9.88
C ALA A 465 8.61 -24.89 10.61
N ASP A 466 9.17 -25.46 11.68
CA ASP A 466 10.28 -24.84 12.41
C ASP A 466 11.55 -24.80 11.54
N ARG A 467 11.86 -23.60 11.03
CA ARG A 467 13.05 -23.33 10.21
C ARG A 467 14.37 -23.60 10.93
N ILE A 468 14.39 -23.55 12.26
CA ILE A 468 15.58 -23.85 13.05
C ILE A 468 15.75 -25.37 13.16
N ALA A 469 14.68 -26.13 13.40
CA ALA A 469 14.77 -27.59 13.47
C ALA A 469 15.16 -28.25 12.14
N GLY A 470 14.72 -27.65 11.02
CA GLY A 470 14.95 -28.16 9.68
C GLY A 470 14.03 -29.33 9.33
N LEU A 471 13.72 -29.46 8.05
CA LEU A 471 12.77 -30.42 7.51
C LEU A 471 13.35 -31.85 7.50
N ASP A 472 12.50 -32.81 7.88
CA ASP A 472 12.81 -34.24 7.82
C ASP A 472 12.46 -34.87 6.47
N GLN A 473 12.71 -36.17 6.35
CA GLN A 473 12.50 -36.91 5.12
C GLN A 473 11.05 -36.84 4.59
N ASN A 474 10.04 -36.91 5.48
CA ASN A 474 8.63 -36.85 5.07
C ASN A 474 8.26 -35.47 4.52
N HIS A 475 8.76 -34.41 5.15
CA HIS A 475 8.58 -33.04 4.64
C HIS A 475 9.27 -32.86 3.29
N ILE A 476 10.50 -33.36 3.15
CA ILE A 476 11.30 -33.25 1.92
C ILE A 476 10.59 -33.94 0.75
N GLU A 477 10.01 -35.12 0.97
CA GLU A 477 9.29 -35.85 -0.07
C GLU A 477 8.09 -35.06 -0.62
N LEU A 478 7.32 -34.42 0.27
CA LEU A 478 6.21 -33.55 -0.13
C LEU A 478 6.71 -32.35 -0.93
N VAL A 479 7.71 -31.62 -0.44
CA VAL A 479 8.22 -30.42 -1.12
C VAL A 479 8.80 -30.75 -2.48
N ILE A 480 9.59 -31.82 -2.58
CA ILE A 480 10.18 -32.26 -3.85
C ILE A 480 9.10 -32.69 -4.84
N ASN A 481 8.03 -33.35 -4.38
CA ASN A 481 6.88 -33.64 -5.24
C ASN A 481 6.22 -32.35 -5.78
N LYS A 482 5.97 -31.35 -4.90
CA LYS A 482 5.34 -30.08 -5.30
C LYS A 482 6.18 -29.30 -6.29
N ILE A 483 7.49 -29.13 -6.03
CA ILE A 483 8.36 -28.37 -6.93
C ILE A 483 8.59 -29.11 -8.27
N ALA A 484 8.67 -30.45 -8.26
CA ALA A 484 8.75 -31.23 -9.48
C ALA A 484 7.50 -31.09 -10.36
N LYS A 485 6.30 -31.06 -9.76
CA LYS A 485 5.05 -30.77 -10.49
C LYS A 485 5.05 -29.36 -11.06
N PHE A 486 5.44 -28.37 -10.26
CA PHE A 486 5.53 -26.98 -10.72
C PHE A 486 6.48 -26.83 -11.92
N HIS A 487 7.70 -27.38 -11.82
CA HIS A 487 8.66 -27.38 -12.92
C HIS A 487 8.14 -28.13 -14.15
N ALA A 488 7.48 -29.28 -13.98
CA ALA A 488 6.88 -30.01 -15.10
C ALA A 488 5.79 -29.19 -15.81
N CYS A 489 4.91 -28.51 -15.06
CA CYS A 489 3.90 -27.63 -15.62
C CYS A 489 4.53 -26.46 -16.36
N SER A 490 5.57 -25.85 -15.78
CA SER A 490 6.32 -24.78 -16.44
C SER A 490 6.90 -25.24 -17.78
N MET A 491 7.56 -26.40 -17.84
CA MET A 491 8.13 -26.93 -19.08
C MET A 491 7.06 -27.11 -20.18
N VAL A 492 5.89 -27.63 -19.82
CA VAL A 492 4.79 -27.86 -20.77
C VAL A 492 4.18 -26.54 -21.23
N LEU A 493 3.95 -25.58 -20.33
CA LEU A 493 3.44 -24.26 -20.70
C LEU A 493 4.40 -23.52 -21.65
N MET A 494 5.71 -23.64 -21.40
CA MET A 494 6.75 -23.04 -22.25
C MET A 494 6.85 -23.70 -23.63
N GLU A 495 6.53 -25.00 -23.74
CA GLU A 495 6.41 -25.70 -25.03
C GLU A 495 5.19 -25.21 -25.83
N GLN A 496 4.13 -24.79 -25.14
CA GLN A 496 2.89 -24.31 -25.76
C GLN A 496 2.94 -22.83 -26.17
N SER A 497 3.57 -21.97 -25.36
CA SER A 497 3.69 -20.53 -25.61
C SER A 497 4.84 -19.93 -24.83
N ASN A 498 5.56 -19.00 -25.46
CA ASN A 498 6.67 -18.27 -24.85
C ASN A 498 6.27 -16.86 -24.36
N ASP A 499 4.97 -16.54 -24.29
CA ASP A 499 4.47 -15.18 -24.05
C ASP A 499 4.87 -14.60 -22.68
N PHE A 500 5.12 -15.48 -21.69
CA PHE A 500 5.47 -15.08 -20.32
C PHE A 500 6.99 -14.89 -20.13
N TYR A 501 7.80 -15.41 -21.05
CA TYR A 501 9.25 -15.45 -20.91
C TYR A 501 9.91 -14.09 -20.73
N PRO A 502 9.62 -13.05 -21.55
CA PRO A 502 10.28 -11.75 -21.40
C PRO A 502 10.04 -11.07 -20.05
N LYS A 503 9.01 -11.50 -19.30
CA LYS A 503 8.66 -10.93 -17.98
C LYS A 503 9.32 -11.68 -16.82
N LEU A 504 9.99 -12.81 -17.09
CA LEU A 504 10.55 -13.72 -16.08
C LEU A 504 12.07 -13.94 -16.27
N THR A 505 12.74 -13.19 -17.14
CA THR A 505 14.17 -13.40 -17.45
C THR A 505 15.14 -12.85 -16.40
N ASP A 506 14.74 -11.84 -15.63
CA ASP A 506 15.65 -11.20 -14.68
C ASP A 506 15.71 -12.00 -13.37
N SER A 507 16.90 -12.38 -12.94
CA SER A 507 17.13 -13.04 -11.64
C SER A 507 17.31 -11.98 -10.54
N ILE A 508 17.26 -12.41 -9.27
CA ILE A 508 17.54 -11.52 -8.13
C ILE A 508 18.98 -10.96 -8.12
N ILE A 509 19.89 -11.53 -8.91
CA ILE A 509 21.29 -11.08 -8.98
C ILE A 509 21.48 -10.03 -10.08
N LYS A 510 20.56 -9.90 -11.03
CA LYS A 510 20.71 -9.00 -12.18
C LYS A 510 20.14 -7.61 -11.89
N ASP A 511 20.95 -6.57 -12.16
CA ASP A 511 20.57 -5.14 -12.19
C ASP A 511 19.87 -4.60 -10.92
N ASP A 512 20.36 -4.96 -9.73
CA ASP A 512 19.92 -4.40 -8.44
C ASP A 512 21.13 -3.94 -7.59
N GLU A 513 21.36 -2.63 -7.52
CA GLU A 513 22.47 -2.02 -6.76
C GLU A 513 22.39 -2.33 -5.26
N ILE A 514 21.18 -2.44 -4.71
CA ILE A 514 20.95 -2.72 -3.28
C ILE A 514 21.13 -4.21 -3.01
N GLY A 515 20.58 -5.09 -3.86
CA GLY A 515 20.83 -6.53 -3.82
C GLY A 515 22.32 -6.85 -3.91
N HIS A 516 23.06 -6.21 -4.82
CA HIS A 516 24.52 -6.35 -4.94
C HIS A 516 25.24 -5.94 -3.67
N THR A 517 24.82 -4.81 -3.07
CA THR A 517 25.38 -4.32 -1.80
C THR A 517 25.10 -5.32 -0.67
N PHE A 518 23.87 -5.81 -0.57
CA PHE A 518 23.47 -6.82 0.39
C PHE A 518 24.32 -8.10 0.25
N PHE A 519 24.46 -8.64 -0.96
CA PHE A 519 25.26 -9.85 -1.22
C PHE A 519 26.72 -9.65 -0.80
N LYS A 520 27.34 -8.54 -1.20
CA LYS A 520 28.73 -8.22 -0.84
C LYS A 520 28.91 -8.03 0.67
N LYS A 521 28.01 -7.31 1.35
CA LYS A 521 28.13 -7.05 2.80
C LYS A 521 27.99 -8.35 3.61
N MET A 522 27.06 -9.23 3.23
CA MET A 522 26.92 -10.55 3.87
C MET A 522 28.16 -11.41 3.66
N PHE A 523 28.64 -11.50 2.41
CA PHE A 523 29.83 -12.28 2.09
C PHE A 523 31.09 -11.77 2.81
N LYS A 524 31.29 -10.45 2.85
CA LYS A 524 32.41 -9.83 3.58
C LYS A 524 32.34 -10.13 5.08
N SER A 525 31.14 -10.07 5.68
CA SER A 525 30.97 -10.36 7.11
C SER A 525 31.30 -11.82 7.45
N CYS A 526 31.03 -12.75 6.53
CA CYS A 526 31.46 -14.14 6.64
C CYS A 526 32.99 -14.27 6.64
N ILE A 527 33.69 -13.56 5.74
CA ILE A 527 35.16 -13.57 5.67
C ILE A 527 35.76 -13.07 6.99
N GLU A 528 35.23 -11.97 7.52
CA GLU A 528 35.70 -11.41 8.79
C GLU A 528 35.47 -12.35 9.98
N GLU A 529 34.34 -13.07 10.02
CA GLU A 529 34.12 -14.08 11.06
C GLU A 529 35.08 -15.28 10.94
N ILE A 530 35.30 -15.79 9.72
CA ILE A 530 36.23 -16.92 9.50
C ILE A 530 37.67 -16.52 9.82
N ARG A 531 38.03 -15.23 9.71
CA ARG A 531 39.36 -14.71 10.05
C ARG A 531 39.72 -14.94 11.52
N GLU A 532 38.72 -15.01 12.40
CA GLU A 532 38.89 -15.30 13.82
C GLU A 532 39.03 -16.81 14.11
N TRP A 533 38.81 -17.69 13.12
CA TRP A 533 38.87 -19.14 13.31
C TRP A 533 40.28 -19.68 13.08
N VAL A 534 40.83 -20.31 14.12
CA VAL A 534 42.13 -20.99 14.08
C VAL A 534 42.11 -22.15 13.07
N GLN A 535 43.12 -22.25 12.19
CA GLN A 535 43.29 -23.29 11.15
C GLN A 535 42.41 -23.16 9.89
N TYR A 536 41.73 -22.04 9.68
CA TYR A 536 40.90 -21.79 8.49
C TYR A 536 41.55 -20.80 7.49
N GLU A 537 42.81 -20.41 7.70
CA GLU A 537 43.52 -19.41 6.90
C GLU A 537 43.61 -19.79 5.40
N LYS A 538 43.74 -21.08 5.10
CA LYS A 538 43.76 -21.57 3.71
C LYS A 538 42.47 -21.31 2.94
N TYR A 539 41.33 -21.24 3.62
CA TYR A 539 40.03 -20.97 3.00
C TYR A 539 39.81 -19.48 2.79
N LEU A 540 40.33 -18.62 3.69
CA LEU A 540 40.20 -17.16 3.59
C LEU A 540 40.73 -16.63 2.27
N ILE A 541 41.94 -17.04 1.88
CA ILE A 541 42.58 -16.63 0.62
C ILE A 541 41.69 -16.94 -0.59
N LYS A 542 40.98 -18.07 -0.55
CA LYS A 542 40.09 -18.51 -1.62
C LYS A 542 38.76 -17.74 -1.61
N LEU A 543 38.17 -17.55 -0.43
CA LEU A 543 36.93 -16.79 -0.26
C LEU A 543 37.10 -15.31 -0.62
N GLU A 544 38.24 -14.70 -0.35
CA GLU A 544 38.55 -13.32 -0.76
C GLU A 544 38.57 -13.19 -2.29
N LYS A 545 39.09 -14.18 -3.02
CA LYS A 545 39.03 -14.20 -4.49
C LYS A 545 37.61 -14.42 -5.02
N ILE A 546 36.84 -15.29 -4.38
CA ILE A 546 35.42 -15.48 -4.73
C ILE A 546 34.65 -14.18 -4.51
N TYR A 547 34.92 -13.45 -3.42
CA TYR A 547 34.27 -12.18 -3.13
C TYR A 547 34.45 -11.15 -4.26
N GLU A 548 35.62 -11.10 -4.89
CA GLU A 548 35.88 -10.23 -6.05
C GLU A 548 35.02 -10.59 -7.27
N LEU A 549 34.73 -11.88 -7.46
CA LEU A 549 33.96 -12.42 -8.60
C LEU A 549 32.49 -12.72 -8.27
N LEU A 550 32.04 -12.44 -7.04
CA LEU A 550 30.76 -12.90 -6.47
C LEU A 550 29.57 -12.60 -7.38
N LEU A 551 29.46 -11.36 -7.87
CA LEU A 551 28.32 -10.94 -8.70
C LEU A 551 28.35 -11.61 -10.07
N LYS A 552 29.52 -11.65 -10.71
CA LYS A 552 29.72 -12.31 -12.01
C LYS A 552 29.37 -13.81 -11.94
N GLN A 553 29.91 -14.52 -10.95
CA GLN A 553 29.62 -15.94 -10.75
C GLN A 553 28.15 -16.20 -10.34
N GLY A 554 27.57 -15.26 -9.58
CA GLY A 554 26.15 -15.27 -9.25
C GLY A 554 25.28 -15.19 -10.50
N GLU A 555 25.54 -14.25 -11.40
CA GLU A 555 24.80 -14.11 -12.66
C GLU A 555 24.96 -15.35 -13.56
N GLU A 556 26.18 -15.85 -13.72
CA GLU A 556 26.50 -17.06 -14.51
C GLU A 556 25.76 -18.31 -14.00
N THR A 557 25.45 -18.36 -12.71
CA THR A 557 24.69 -19.46 -12.10
C THR A 557 23.27 -19.54 -12.66
N TYR A 558 22.62 -18.40 -12.91
CA TYR A 558 21.25 -18.37 -13.46
C TYR A 558 21.20 -18.55 -14.98
N MET A 559 22.33 -18.47 -15.67
CA MET A 559 22.39 -18.65 -17.13
C MET A 559 22.00 -20.08 -17.55
N THR A 560 21.40 -20.20 -18.73
CA THR A 560 20.95 -21.47 -19.30
C THR A 560 22.07 -22.51 -19.32
N SER A 561 21.73 -23.72 -18.88
CA SER A 561 22.63 -24.86 -18.93
C SER A 561 22.59 -25.56 -20.29
N LYS A 562 23.73 -26.08 -20.74
CA LYS A 562 23.77 -26.95 -21.93
C LYS A 562 23.20 -28.35 -21.69
N PHE A 563 22.96 -28.74 -20.44
CA PHE A 563 22.59 -30.11 -20.08
C PHE A 563 21.08 -30.35 -19.99
N THR A 564 20.31 -29.38 -19.49
CA THR A 564 18.85 -29.45 -19.46
C THR A 564 18.22 -28.11 -19.77
N SER A 565 16.97 -28.15 -20.25
CA SER A 565 16.13 -26.97 -20.38
C SER A 565 15.91 -26.27 -19.03
N ASN A 566 15.76 -24.96 -19.10
CA ASN A 566 15.33 -24.14 -17.98
C ASN A 566 13.83 -24.36 -17.69
N VAL A 567 13.42 -23.93 -16.50
CA VAL A 567 12.05 -23.92 -16.01
C VAL A 567 11.78 -22.56 -15.34
N ILE A 568 10.52 -22.23 -15.10
CA ILE A 568 10.17 -21.18 -14.15
C ILE A 568 10.48 -21.72 -12.76
N LEU A 569 11.46 -21.10 -12.11
CA LEU A 569 11.88 -21.37 -10.74
C LEU A 569 10.93 -20.68 -9.77
N HIS A 570 10.76 -21.26 -8.59
CA HIS A 570 10.23 -20.54 -7.44
C HIS A 570 11.17 -19.41 -7.04
N GLY A 571 12.48 -19.67 -7.05
CA GLY A 571 13.54 -18.69 -6.78
C GLY A 571 13.77 -18.38 -5.30
N ASP A 572 12.84 -18.75 -4.42
CA ASP A 572 12.93 -18.61 -2.96
C ASP A 572 12.38 -19.83 -2.23
N LEU A 573 12.86 -21.02 -2.60
CA LEU A 573 12.34 -22.26 -2.04
C LEU A 573 13.02 -22.59 -0.70
N TRP A 574 12.46 -22.03 0.39
CA TRP A 574 12.92 -22.29 1.76
C TRP A 574 11.75 -22.48 2.74
N THR A 575 12.05 -22.93 3.97
CA THR A 575 11.05 -23.37 4.96
C THR A 575 9.95 -22.35 5.22
N SER A 576 10.24 -21.05 5.25
CA SER A 576 9.23 -20.02 5.54
C SER A 576 8.25 -19.78 4.38
N ASN A 577 8.59 -20.23 3.18
CA ASN A 577 7.75 -20.13 1.98
C ASN A 577 7.00 -21.44 1.68
N ILE A 578 6.94 -22.34 2.66
CA ILE A 578 6.26 -23.63 2.54
C ILE A 578 5.36 -23.82 3.75
N MET A 579 4.07 -24.05 3.50
CA MET A 579 3.11 -24.37 4.55
C MET A 579 2.69 -25.84 4.46
N PHE A 580 2.57 -26.50 5.61
CA PHE A 580 2.24 -27.91 5.72
C PHE A 580 0.96 -28.13 6.52
N THR A 581 0.18 -29.15 6.15
CA THR A 581 -0.81 -29.77 7.04
C THR A 581 -0.21 -31.03 7.66
N TYR A 582 -0.76 -31.48 8.77
CA TYR A 582 -0.26 -32.64 9.52
C TYR A 582 -1.41 -33.57 9.88
N ASP A 583 -1.05 -34.83 10.11
CA ASP A 583 -1.95 -35.84 10.65
C ASP A 583 -2.55 -35.43 12.00
N ASN A 584 -3.53 -36.20 12.46
CA ASN A 584 -4.21 -35.95 13.75
C ASN A 584 -3.25 -35.93 14.95
N SER A 585 -2.08 -36.57 14.86
CA SER A 585 -1.02 -36.52 15.87
C SER A 585 -0.13 -35.27 15.78
N ASN A 586 -0.30 -34.41 14.78
CA ASN A 586 0.50 -33.23 14.50
C ASN A 586 1.99 -33.53 14.26
N THR A 587 2.33 -34.75 13.82
CA THR A 587 3.72 -35.21 13.71
C THR A 587 4.14 -35.52 12.28
N VAL A 588 3.26 -36.10 11.47
CA VAL A 588 3.58 -36.47 10.09
C VAL A 588 2.94 -35.44 9.15
N PRO A 589 3.71 -34.78 8.27
CA PRO A 589 3.12 -33.86 7.31
C PRO A 589 2.31 -34.63 6.27
N GLU A 590 1.10 -34.16 5.96
CA GLU A 590 0.18 -34.79 5.01
C GLU A 590 0.16 -34.07 3.66
N ASN A 591 0.33 -32.75 3.66
CA ASN A 591 0.36 -31.94 2.45
C ASN A 591 1.31 -30.75 2.59
N ALA A 592 1.71 -30.18 1.46
CA ALA A 592 2.52 -28.98 1.38
C ALA A 592 1.98 -28.03 0.30
N ILE A 593 2.04 -26.73 0.57
CA ILE A 593 1.75 -25.67 -0.39
C ILE A 593 2.93 -24.70 -0.38
N LEU A 594 3.39 -24.35 -1.59
CA LEU A 594 4.38 -23.33 -1.82
C LEU A 594 3.68 -21.97 -1.88
N ILE A 595 4.27 -20.97 -1.22
CA ILE A 595 3.78 -19.60 -1.17
C ILE A 595 4.92 -18.65 -1.53
N ASP A 596 4.58 -17.37 -1.77
CA ASP A 596 5.55 -16.32 -2.05
C ASP A 596 6.34 -16.49 -3.37
N TYR A 597 5.68 -16.21 -4.49
CA TYR A 597 6.26 -16.28 -5.84
C TYR A 597 6.87 -14.94 -6.30
N GLN A 598 7.48 -14.19 -5.38
CA GLN A 598 8.00 -12.84 -5.66
C GLN A 598 9.23 -12.82 -6.56
N ILE A 599 10.18 -13.72 -6.33
CA ILE A 599 11.47 -13.71 -7.02
C ILE A 599 11.59 -14.81 -8.08
N VAL A 600 10.44 -15.21 -8.65
CA VAL A 600 10.41 -16.17 -9.76
C VAL A 600 11.26 -15.68 -10.93
N CYS A 601 11.98 -16.61 -11.54
CA CYS A 601 12.77 -16.35 -12.73
C CYS A 601 12.87 -17.63 -13.57
N TYR A 602 13.26 -17.48 -14.83
CA TYR A 602 13.46 -18.60 -15.72
C TYR A 602 14.92 -19.08 -15.65
N GLY A 603 15.15 -20.30 -15.18
CA GLY A 603 16.50 -20.78 -14.93
C GLY A 603 16.63 -22.31 -14.77
N PRO A 604 17.86 -22.78 -14.46
CA PRO A 604 18.14 -24.21 -14.27
C PRO A 604 17.35 -24.81 -13.09
N PRO A 605 16.58 -25.91 -13.28
CA PRO A 605 15.72 -26.46 -12.23
C PRO A 605 16.46 -26.89 -10.96
N VAL A 606 17.76 -27.20 -11.04
CA VAL A 606 18.56 -27.58 -9.86
C VAL A 606 18.73 -26.44 -8.86
N LEU A 607 18.53 -25.17 -9.24
CA LEU A 607 18.75 -24.05 -8.33
C LEU A 607 17.77 -24.07 -7.14
N ASP A 608 16.48 -24.29 -7.39
CA ASP A 608 15.48 -24.44 -6.32
C ASP A 608 15.80 -25.63 -5.40
N ILE A 609 16.34 -26.72 -5.97
CA ILE A 609 16.71 -27.92 -5.21
C ILE A 609 17.95 -27.67 -4.35
N ILE A 610 18.95 -26.96 -4.88
CA ILE A 610 20.15 -26.56 -4.12
C ILE A 610 19.74 -25.64 -2.97
N GLN A 611 18.98 -24.58 -3.24
CA GLN A 611 18.54 -23.64 -2.21
C GLN A 611 17.76 -24.36 -1.11
N PHE A 612 16.74 -25.14 -1.47
CA PHE A 612 15.94 -25.90 -0.52
C PHE A 612 16.79 -26.86 0.32
N PHE A 613 17.63 -27.67 -0.31
CA PHE A 613 18.45 -28.64 0.40
C PHE A 613 19.42 -27.98 1.38
N MET A 614 20.13 -26.95 0.92
CA MET A 614 21.19 -26.30 1.69
C MET A 614 20.64 -25.50 2.88
N THR A 615 19.44 -24.92 2.74
CA THR A 615 18.90 -23.97 3.73
C THR A 615 17.85 -24.56 4.66
N SER A 616 17.11 -25.58 4.21
CA SER A 616 15.85 -25.97 4.87
C SER A 616 15.83 -27.40 5.39
N THR A 617 16.80 -28.25 5.02
CA THR A 617 16.80 -29.67 5.41
C THR A 617 17.75 -29.96 6.57
N LYS A 618 17.41 -30.95 7.40
CA LYS A 618 18.33 -31.49 8.43
C LYS A 618 19.18 -32.66 7.92
N LEU A 619 19.15 -32.94 6.61
CA LEU A 619 19.91 -34.02 6.01
C LEU A 619 21.40 -33.69 5.94
N LYS A 620 22.23 -34.74 6.02
CA LYS A 620 23.69 -34.62 5.79
C LYS A 620 23.98 -34.33 4.33
N TYR A 621 25.07 -33.61 4.06
CA TYR A 621 25.46 -33.21 2.71
C TYR A 621 25.45 -34.34 1.66
N ASN A 622 25.91 -35.54 2.05
CA ASN A 622 25.95 -36.71 1.18
C ASN A 622 24.57 -37.23 0.71
N LYS A 623 23.47 -36.71 1.25
CA LYS A 623 22.10 -37.04 0.85
C LYS A 623 21.55 -36.17 -0.27
N PHE A 624 22.26 -35.14 -0.74
CA PHE A 624 21.79 -34.30 -1.84
C PHE A 624 21.42 -35.12 -3.09
N LEU A 625 22.24 -36.11 -3.46
CA LEU A 625 21.98 -36.93 -4.65
C LEU A 625 20.75 -37.83 -4.51
N ASP A 626 20.38 -38.21 -3.28
CA ASP A 626 19.16 -38.96 -3.04
C ASP A 626 17.93 -38.05 -3.25
N VAL A 627 18.01 -36.79 -2.83
CA VAL A 627 16.98 -35.76 -3.07
C VAL A 627 16.87 -35.41 -4.56
N LEU A 628 18.01 -35.28 -5.26
CA LEU A 628 18.02 -35.01 -6.71
C LEU A 628 17.41 -36.17 -7.53
N LYS A 629 17.66 -37.42 -7.11
CA LYS A 629 17.03 -38.61 -7.71
C LYS A 629 15.52 -38.62 -7.49
N LEU A 630 15.07 -38.28 -6.28
CA LEU A 630 13.65 -38.18 -5.97
C LEU A 630 12.98 -37.11 -6.84
N TYR A 631 13.58 -35.92 -6.94
CA TYR A 631 13.12 -34.84 -7.80
C TYR A 631 13.00 -35.29 -9.26
N HIS A 632 14.04 -35.95 -9.80
CA HIS A 632 14.03 -36.45 -11.17
C HIS A 632 12.89 -37.44 -11.42
N SER A 633 12.64 -38.36 -10.47
CA SER A 633 11.56 -39.33 -10.55
C SER A 633 10.19 -38.66 -10.64
N GLU A 634 9.90 -37.73 -9.73
CA GLU A 634 8.60 -37.04 -9.69
C GLU A 634 8.41 -36.08 -10.88
N LEU A 635 9.49 -35.45 -11.37
CA LEU A 635 9.48 -34.62 -12.57
C LEU A 635 9.11 -35.47 -13.80
N LEU A 636 9.77 -36.61 -14.00
CA LEU A 636 9.49 -37.50 -15.13
C LEU A 636 8.07 -38.08 -15.08
N LYS A 637 7.60 -38.45 -13.89
CA LYS A 637 6.22 -38.92 -13.69
C LYS A 637 5.21 -37.87 -14.13
N SER A 638 5.42 -36.61 -13.73
CA SER A 638 4.54 -35.49 -14.08
C SER A 638 4.59 -35.17 -15.59
N LEU A 639 5.79 -35.07 -16.17
CA LEU A 639 5.98 -34.83 -17.61
C LEU A 639 5.36 -35.93 -18.49
N LYS A 640 5.44 -37.20 -18.05
CA LYS A 640 4.81 -38.34 -18.74
C LYS A 640 3.29 -38.22 -18.74
N LYS A 641 2.68 -37.93 -17.59
CA LYS A 641 1.22 -37.71 -17.48
C LYS A 641 0.75 -36.59 -18.42
N MET A 642 1.47 -35.47 -18.41
CA MET A 642 1.16 -34.28 -19.25
C MET A 642 1.56 -34.42 -20.72
N LYS A 643 2.03 -35.61 -21.15
CA LYS A 643 2.42 -35.89 -22.54
C LYS A 643 3.39 -34.86 -23.11
N TYR A 644 4.36 -34.42 -22.31
CA TYR A 644 5.41 -33.51 -22.76
C TYR A 644 6.17 -34.11 -23.95
N GLN A 645 6.28 -33.34 -25.04
CA GLN A 645 6.76 -33.82 -26.34
C GLN A 645 8.27 -33.68 -26.50
N SER A 646 8.87 -32.64 -25.90
CA SER A 646 10.30 -32.39 -25.98
C SER A 646 11.14 -33.38 -25.15
N ILE A 647 12.46 -33.28 -25.30
CA ILE A 647 13.42 -34.15 -24.62
C ILE A 647 13.32 -33.96 -23.11
N ARG A 648 13.05 -35.06 -22.40
CA ARG A 648 13.00 -35.08 -20.94
C ARG A 648 14.41 -35.14 -20.35
N PRO A 649 14.69 -34.43 -19.25
CA PRO A 649 16.01 -34.45 -18.64
C PRO A 649 16.33 -35.86 -18.09
N THR A 650 17.55 -36.33 -18.36
CA THR A 650 18.07 -37.54 -17.72
C THR A 650 18.64 -37.19 -16.35
N LEU A 651 18.75 -38.19 -15.46
CA LEU A 651 19.40 -38.00 -14.17
C LEU A 651 20.87 -37.56 -14.33
N PHE A 652 21.55 -38.10 -15.35
CA PHE A 652 22.92 -37.70 -15.69
C PHE A 652 23.00 -36.22 -16.06
N ASN A 653 22.08 -35.73 -16.91
CA ASN A 653 22.06 -34.33 -17.31
C ASN A 653 21.77 -33.40 -16.11
N LEU A 654 20.85 -33.79 -15.22
CA LEU A 654 20.60 -33.03 -13.98
C LEU A 654 21.82 -33.04 -13.05
N TYR A 655 22.56 -34.16 -12.98
CA TYR A 655 23.80 -34.21 -12.20
C TYR A 655 24.89 -33.32 -12.81
N CYS A 656 25.04 -33.30 -14.14
CA CYS A 656 25.95 -32.38 -14.83
C CYS A 656 25.56 -30.92 -14.60
N GLN A 657 24.26 -30.61 -14.70
CA GLN A 657 23.75 -29.28 -14.41
C GLN A 657 23.98 -28.89 -12.94
N TYR A 658 23.72 -29.79 -12.00
CA TYR A 658 24.04 -29.57 -10.59
C TYR A 658 25.50 -29.17 -10.44
N ASN A 659 26.44 -29.93 -11.03
CA ASN A 659 27.87 -29.64 -11.00
C ASN A 659 28.25 -28.30 -11.64
N GLU A 660 27.61 -27.93 -12.75
CA GLU A 660 27.78 -26.62 -13.39
C GLU A 660 27.32 -25.46 -12.49
N LYS A 661 26.32 -25.69 -11.63
CA LYS A 661 25.65 -24.64 -10.84
C LYS A 661 25.99 -24.66 -9.34
N ARG A 662 27.02 -25.42 -8.92
CA ARG A 662 27.36 -25.61 -7.48
C ARG A 662 27.86 -24.37 -6.75
N PHE A 663 28.29 -23.35 -7.47
CA PHE A 663 28.55 -22.04 -6.86
C PHE A 663 27.35 -21.55 -6.05
N PHE A 664 26.13 -21.90 -6.46
CA PHE A 664 24.91 -21.57 -5.75
C PHE A 664 24.86 -22.12 -4.31
N GLU A 665 25.56 -23.22 -4.01
CA GLU A 665 25.69 -23.73 -2.65
C GLU A 665 26.39 -22.72 -1.74
N ILE A 666 27.53 -22.18 -2.21
CA ILE A 666 28.33 -21.19 -1.49
C ILE A 666 27.50 -19.93 -1.30
N PHE A 667 26.87 -19.45 -2.38
CA PHE A 667 26.02 -18.28 -2.34
C PHE A 667 24.91 -18.42 -1.30
N ASN A 668 24.13 -19.52 -1.34
CA ASN A 668 23.02 -19.72 -0.40
C ASN A 668 23.48 -19.80 1.06
N ILE A 669 24.58 -20.51 1.35
CA ILE A 669 25.06 -20.69 2.72
C ILE A 669 25.71 -19.43 3.29
N ILE A 670 26.46 -18.68 2.49
CA ILE A 670 27.14 -17.47 2.97
C ILE A 670 26.18 -16.28 3.01
N VAL A 671 25.30 -16.15 2.02
CA VAL A 671 24.48 -14.94 1.84
C VAL A 671 23.11 -15.06 2.50
N LEU A 672 22.40 -16.18 2.31
CA LEU A 672 20.98 -16.29 2.68
C LEU A 672 20.77 -17.04 4.00
N TYR A 673 21.46 -18.17 4.19
CA TYR A 673 21.30 -19.03 5.35
C TYR A 673 21.45 -18.31 6.71
N PRO A 674 22.39 -17.37 6.92
CA PRO A 674 22.53 -16.67 8.20
C PRO A 674 21.28 -15.88 8.60
N ILE A 675 20.57 -15.31 7.62
CA ILE A 675 19.31 -14.59 7.83
C ILE A 675 18.19 -15.59 8.15
N MET A 676 18.16 -16.70 7.40
CA MET A 676 17.12 -17.73 7.55
C MET A 676 17.15 -18.41 8.92
N VAL A 677 18.33 -18.56 9.55
CA VAL A 677 18.47 -19.13 10.90
C VAL A 677 18.61 -18.08 12.00
N ASN A 678 18.45 -16.80 11.70
CA ASN A 678 18.49 -15.75 12.71
C ASN A 678 17.23 -15.78 13.57
N ILE A 679 17.43 -15.86 14.88
CA ILE A 679 16.38 -15.83 15.90
C ILE A 679 16.27 -14.47 16.61
N GLN A 680 17.25 -13.58 16.40
CA GLN A 680 17.24 -12.22 16.94
C GLN A 680 16.55 -11.28 15.94
N THR A 681 15.23 -11.14 16.07
CA THR A 681 14.39 -10.42 15.09
C THR A 681 14.17 -8.93 15.42
N LYS A 682 14.57 -8.47 16.60
CA LYS A 682 14.31 -7.09 17.05
C LYS A 682 14.90 -6.02 16.12
N ASP A 683 16.06 -6.32 15.54
CA ASP A 683 16.80 -5.43 14.64
C ASP A 683 16.85 -5.97 13.19
N ALA A 684 16.01 -6.96 12.86
CA ALA A 684 15.98 -7.62 11.55
C ALA A 684 15.25 -6.75 10.52
N ASP A 685 15.97 -5.73 10.04
CA ASP A 685 15.55 -4.78 9.02
C ASP A 685 16.57 -4.75 7.88
N ILE A 686 16.13 -4.57 6.64
CA ILE A 686 17.02 -4.52 5.47
C ILE A 686 18.07 -3.41 5.61
N SER A 687 17.72 -2.28 6.23
CA SER A 687 18.61 -1.15 6.53
C SER A 687 19.77 -1.55 7.46
N ASN A 688 19.53 -2.46 8.40
CA ASN A 688 20.59 -2.99 9.27
C ASN A 688 21.46 -4.04 8.56
N VAL A 689 20.99 -4.63 7.46
CA VAL A 689 21.83 -5.53 6.65
C VAL A 689 22.71 -4.75 5.69
N ILE A 690 22.18 -3.73 5.01
CA ILE A 690 22.92 -2.97 3.99
C ILE A 690 23.67 -1.76 4.57
N GLY A 691 23.27 -1.28 5.74
CA GLY A 691 23.80 -0.06 6.37
C GLY A 691 25.28 -0.14 6.74
N GLU A 692 25.90 1.03 6.82
CA GLU A 692 27.33 1.19 7.14
C GLU A 692 27.59 1.57 8.60
N ASN A 693 26.54 1.90 9.35
CA ASN A 693 26.67 2.29 10.75
C ASN A 693 27.09 1.11 11.64
N GLU A 694 27.50 1.44 12.87
CA GLU A 694 28.00 0.46 13.83
C GLU A 694 26.95 -0.61 14.18
N ASN A 695 25.67 -0.23 14.24
CA ASN A 695 24.57 -1.15 14.53
C ASN A 695 24.41 -2.19 13.42
N ALA A 696 24.45 -1.78 12.15
CA ALA A 696 24.39 -2.66 10.99
C ALA A 696 25.58 -3.63 10.95
N SER A 697 26.78 -3.16 11.29
CA SER A 697 27.98 -4.00 11.41
C SER A 697 27.84 -5.05 12.53
N LYS A 698 27.37 -4.63 13.71
CA LYS A 698 27.10 -5.52 14.84
C LYS A 698 26.05 -6.57 14.50
N PHE A 699 24.96 -6.17 13.85
CA PHE A 699 23.89 -7.06 13.43
C PHE A 699 24.41 -8.16 12.47
N ARG A 700 25.17 -7.79 11.44
CA ARG A 700 25.79 -8.77 10.54
C ARG A 700 26.77 -9.70 11.26
N SER A 701 27.63 -9.18 12.13
CA SER A 701 28.56 -10.01 12.90
C SER A 701 27.83 -11.02 13.79
N GLN A 702 26.73 -10.62 14.44
CA GLN A 702 25.92 -11.51 15.26
C GLN A 702 25.31 -12.68 14.47
N MET A 703 24.90 -12.45 13.21
CA MET A 703 24.38 -13.52 12.35
C MET A 703 25.42 -14.61 12.07
N PHE A 704 26.67 -14.24 11.82
CA PHE A 704 27.74 -15.21 11.54
C PHE A 704 28.33 -15.87 12.80
N LYS A 705 28.23 -15.20 13.96
CA LYS A 705 28.52 -15.79 15.29
C LYS A 705 27.45 -16.78 15.76
N ASN A 706 26.35 -16.92 15.04
CA ASN A 706 25.37 -17.96 15.32
C ASN A 706 26.00 -19.34 15.14
N GLN A 707 25.99 -20.13 16.21
CA GLN A 707 26.60 -21.46 16.23
C GLN A 707 26.16 -22.35 15.05
N LYS A 708 24.88 -22.29 14.63
CA LYS A 708 24.39 -23.08 13.49
C LYS A 708 25.03 -22.66 12.16
N VAL A 709 25.31 -21.37 11.99
CA VAL A 709 25.99 -20.85 10.80
C VAL A 709 27.45 -21.29 10.82
N SER A 710 28.12 -21.13 11.96
CA SER A 710 29.52 -21.54 12.12
C SER A 710 29.71 -23.05 11.92
N ASP A 711 28.85 -23.89 12.50
CA ASP A 711 28.92 -25.36 12.36
C ASP A 711 28.71 -25.78 10.91
N LYS A 712 27.73 -25.18 10.21
CA LYS A 712 27.45 -25.46 8.80
C LYS A 712 28.63 -25.08 7.90
N LEU A 713 29.24 -23.91 8.13
CA LEU A 713 30.44 -23.47 7.39
C LEU A 713 31.64 -24.37 7.68
N LYS A 714 31.87 -24.77 8.94
CA LYS A 714 32.95 -25.69 9.32
C LYS A 714 32.80 -27.08 8.69
N GLU A 715 31.57 -27.55 8.50
CA GLU A 715 31.26 -28.77 7.75
C GLU A 715 31.56 -28.61 6.25
N LEU A 716 31.12 -27.51 5.64
CA LEU A 716 31.08 -27.36 4.18
C LEU A 716 32.38 -26.84 3.56
N LEU A 717 33.13 -25.97 4.24
CA LEU A 717 34.38 -25.40 3.69
C LEU A 717 35.39 -26.49 3.27
N PRO A 718 35.68 -27.54 4.07
CA PRO A 718 36.56 -28.62 3.63
C PRO A 718 36.00 -29.40 2.42
N ILE A 719 34.68 -29.58 2.36
CA ILE A 719 34.02 -30.29 1.27
C ILE A 719 34.14 -29.48 -0.02
N TRP A 720 33.78 -28.20 0.00
CA TRP A 720 33.88 -27.31 -1.15
C TRP A 720 35.32 -27.17 -1.66
N ASP A 721 36.29 -27.10 -0.77
CA ASP A 721 37.73 -27.09 -1.11
C ASP A 721 38.16 -28.38 -1.82
N SER A 722 37.76 -29.54 -1.31
CA SER A 722 38.09 -30.84 -1.92
C SER A 722 37.48 -31.04 -3.32
N LEU A 723 36.42 -30.30 -3.62
CA LEU A 723 35.71 -30.33 -4.90
C LEU A 723 36.18 -29.24 -5.86
N GLY A 724 37.11 -28.38 -5.44
CA GLY A 724 37.59 -27.23 -6.22
C GLY A 724 36.57 -26.09 -6.33
N LEU A 725 35.49 -26.10 -5.55
CA LEU A 725 34.48 -25.03 -5.59
C LEU A 725 34.97 -23.71 -4.98
N LEU A 726 36.03 -23.78 -4.16
CA LEU A 726 36.69 -22.60 -3.62
C LEU A 726 37.78 -22.05 -4.56
N ASP A 727 38.10 -22.75 -5.65
CA ASP A 727 39.12 -22.28 -6.58
C ASP A 727 38.52 -21.21 -7.51
N PRO A 728 39.20 -20.06 -7.71
CA PRO A 728 38.69 -19.00 -8.56
C PRO A 728 38.58 -19.49 -10.01
N MET A 729 37.36 -19.46 -10.56
CA MET A 729 37.14 -19.74 -11.98
C MET A 729 37.71 -18.56 -12.79
N HIS A 730 38.62 -18.85 -13.72
CA HIS A 730 39.30 -17.87 -14.57
C HIS A 730 38.35 -17.13 -15.52
#